data_AF-A0A947NYM5-F1
#
_entry.id   AF-A0A947NYM5-F1
#
_cell.length_a   1.000
_cell.length_b   1.000
_cell.length_c   1.000
_cell.angle_alpha   90.00
_cell.angle_beta   90.00
_cell.angle_gamma   90.00
#
_symmetry.space_group_name_H-M   'P 1'
#
loop_
_entity.id
_entity.type
_entity.pdbx_description
1 polymer ?
#
loop_
_entity_poly.entity_id
_entity_poly.type
_entity_poly.pdbx_seq_one_letter_code
_entity_poly.pdbx_strand_id
1 'polypeptide(L)'
;RAVERTIANRADLEGETPILVGEPETLGYAEIQDIVHCRIHGEEWTTVRIPKSVAKLGTWIEEEVLGHDGFIKQWMVDDANAHYILDISRARNLLGWEPEHSLRDTLPIIIDALKADPQDWYETNKLNTARVAWHPKRSDALKSERMQPQSHDTDMPHNGHQVDGEMHDMDGPQRGTRWTQFAVIGLGLWLAASPGVYDVVSADTARASVVAVTLERGLPSIEWRANALALSDMLSGIALMILGAMSLSKRTAWFGQWATAFIGIWLLFAPLFFWSPSAAQYLTNLLVGTLAIAFSVLVPMMPGMSMEGMMDKKSIPPGWTYSPSTDAQRFPIVAMGIIGLLISRMLTSYQLGHIDVAWEPFFSGSLADPKNGTEEIITSDVSKAWPIPDAGLGAVSYVLEILMAVMGTRARWRTMPWMVTFFGILVIPLGVISIYFVIIQPIMIGTWSTPALIAALAMLIMIPFSLDEVIAMGQYLYWSRKEGKPLVRTFFKGGAVAHGEIDDTDYMTDARSIWNNTVRGVTFPWTLMASTALGAWLMLTRITLGSEGAMANSDHVVGALVITVAIIATAEVARALRFINAAFGAWLVAAPFLLAGASSAGTVASVGVGLLLIGLSLPQGKRSREHYAGWDRFVM
;
A
#
# COMPACT_ATOMS: atom_id res chain seq x y z
N ARG A 1 32.81 -32.40 42.56
CA ARG A 1 32.21 -33.30 43.57
C ARG A 1 31.34 -34.42 43.01
N ALA A 2 30.20 -34.16 42.35
CA ALA A 2 29.34 -35.26 41.84
C ALA A 2 30.09 -36.23 40.92
N VAL A 3 30.79 -35.70 39.90
CA VAL A 3 31.61 -36.49 38.96
C VAL A 3 32.70 -37.27 39.67
N GLU A 4 33.40 -36.66 40.64
CA GLU A 4 34.44 -37.33 41.42
C GLU A 4 33.88 -38.49 42.25
N ARG A 5 32.70 -38.31 42.86
CA ARG A 5 31.98 -39.36 43.61
C ARG A 5 31.55 -40.50 42.69
N THR A 6 31.08 -40.19 41.49
CA THR A 6 30.76 -41.20 40.46
C THR A 6 32.00 -42.01 40.08
N ILE A 7 33.14 -41.36 39.87
CA ILE A 7 34.40 -42.05 39.55
C ILE A 7 34.87 -42.90 40.72
N ALA A 8 34.69 -42.43 41.97
CA ALA A 8 35.08 -43.15 43.18
C ALA A 8 34.23 -44.41 43.40
N ASN A 9 32.91 -44.34 43.19
CA ASN A 9 31.96 -45.43 43.41
C ASN A 9 31.73 -46.29 42.14
N ARG A 10 32.55 -46.13 41.09
CA ARG A 10 32.33 -46.76 39.77
C ARG A 10 32.22 -48.29 39.77
N ALA A 11 32.80 -48.95 40.78
CA ALA A 11 32.73 -50.41 40.90
C ALA A 11 31.36 -50.89 41.42
N ASP A 12 30.61 -50.01 42.10
CA ASP A 12 29.31 -50.29 42.72
C ASP A 12 28.13 -49.80 41.86
N LEU A 13 28.40 -49.20 40.70
CA LEU A 13 27.39 -48.71 39.76
C LEU A 13 27.15 -49.74 38.66
N GLU A 14 25.89 -50.14 38.46
CA GLU A 14 25.51 -51.09 37.43
C GLU A 14 25.49 -50.44 36.04
N GLY A 15 26.28 -50.97 35.10
CA GLY A 15 26.22 -50.65 33.67
C GLY A 15 25.96 -49.17 33.35
N GLU A 16 24.88 -48.89 32.61
CA GLU A 16 24.40 -47.54 32.37
C GLU A 16 23.41 -47.12 33.47
N THR A 17 23.89 -46.36 34.45
CA THR A 17 23.06 -45.79 35.52
C THR A 17 22.80 -44.29 35.29
N PRO A 18 21.57 -43.86 34.95
CA PRO A 18 21.26 -42.43 34.86
C PRO A 18 21.13 -41.81 36.25
N ILE A 19 21.89 -40.73 36.48
CA ILE A 19 21.94 -39.96 37.72
C ILE A 19 21.70 -38.49 37.38
N LEU A 20 20.65 -37.91 37.94
CA LEU A 20 20.36 -36.48 37.82
C LEU A 20 21.08 -35.72 38.93
N VAL A 21 21.81 -34.68 38.55
CA VAL A 21 22.63 -33.84 39.45
C VAL A 21 22.16 -32.39 39.28
N GLY A 22 21.61 -31.81 40.34
CA GLY A 22 21.12 -30.44 40.34
C GLY A 22 20.32 -30.13 41.62
N GLU A 23 19.66 -28.98 41.64
CA GLU A 23 18.82 -28.55 42.76
C GLU A 23 17.42 -29.15 42.63
N PRO A 24 16.88 -29.81 43.67
CA PRO A 24 15.54 -30.40 43.63
C PRO A 24 14.43 -29.34 43.79
N GLU A 25 14.75 -28.21 44.40
CA GLU A 25 13.83 -27.08 44.56
C GLU A 25 14.03 -26.12 43.37
N THR A 26 12.96 -25.85 42.63
CA THR A 26 12.99 -24.88 41.53
C THR A 26 12.23 -23.62 41.91
N LEU A 27 12.91 -22.48 41.87
CA LEU A 27 12.29 -21.16 42.07
C LEU A 27 11.37 -20.81 40.90
N GLY A 28 10.18 -20.30 41.21
CA GLY A 28 9.28 -19.75 40.19
C GLY A 28 9.80 -18.40 39.65
N TYR A 29 9.38 -18.01 38.44
CA TYR A 29 9.75 -16.71 37.87
C TYR A 29 9.35 -15.52 38.75
N ALA A 30 8.18 -15.58 39.40
CA ALA A 30 7.74 -14.53 40.32
C ALA A 30 8.71 -14.40 41.50
N GLU A 31 9.08 -15.52 42.10
CA GLU A 31 9.98 -15.55 43.25
C GLU A 31 11.40 -15.09 42.90
N ILE A 32 11.93 -15.48 41.73
CA ILE A 32 13.21 -14.97 41.22
C ILE A 32 13.14 -13.45 41.02
N GLN A 33 12.07 -12.96 40.40
CA GLN A 33 11.88 -11.53 40.16
C GLN A 33 11.77 -10.73 41.46
N ASP A 34 11.04 -11.26 42.44
CA ASP A 34 10.86 -10.62 43.74
C ASP A 34 12.21 -10.57 44.50
N ILE A 35 12.98 -11.66 44.55
CA ILE A 35 14.32 -11.69 45.16
C ILE A 35 15.24 -10.67 44.47
N VAL A 36 15.27 -10.65 43.13
CA VAL A 36 16.13 -9.73 42.37
C VAL A 36 15.73 -8.29 42.62
N HIS A 37 14.44 -7.99 42.54
CA HIS A 37 13.93 -6.63 42.64
C HIS A 37 14.13 -6.07 44.05
N CYS A 38 13.71 -6.80 45.08
CA CYS A 38 13.89 -6.38 46.48
C CYS A 38 15.37 -6.12 46.79
N ARG A 39 16.28 -6.93 46.23
CA ARG A 39 17.72 -6.75 46.47
C ARG A 39 18.33 -5.58 45.69
N ILE A 40 17.86 -5.31 44.48
CA ILE A 40 18.32 -4.16 43.67
C ILE A 40 17.77 -2.85 44.24
N HIS A 41 16.45 -2.75 44.39
CA HIS A 41 15.73 -1.49 44.63
C HIS A 41 15.33 -1.25 46.09
N GLY A 42 15.29 -2.29 46.94
CA GLY A 42 14.92 -2.16 48.35
C GLY A 42 13.41 -2.00 48.63
N GLU A 43 12.57 -2.14 47.60
CA GLU A 43 11.11 -2.03 47.69
C GLU A 43 10.43 -3.35 47.26
N GLU A 44 9.20 -3.58 47.70
CA GLU A 44 8.36 -4.68 47.21
C GLU A 44 7.68 -4.27 45.89
N TRP A 45 7.73 -5.14 44.88
CA TRP A 45 7.12 -4.91 43.57
C TRP A 45 6.06 -5.96 43.28
N THR A 46 4.96 -5.55 42.66
CA THR A 46 3.92 -6.49 42.25
C THR A 46 4.23 -7.07 40.87
N THR A 47 4.66 -8.34 40.84
CA THR A 47 4.85 -9.08 39.58
C THR A 47 3.50 -9.38 38.93
N VAL A 48 3.22 -8.76 37.77
CA VAL A 48 1.96 -8.95 37.03
C VAL A 48 2.10 -10.08 36.01
N ARG A 49 1.23 -11.09 36.10
CA ARG A 49 1.20 -12.19 35.14
C ARG A 49 0.50 -11.78 33.85
N ILE A 50 1.23 -11.80 32.74
CA ILE A 50 0.67 -11.56 31.40
C ILE A 50 0.07 -12.86 30.85
N PRO A 51 -1.16 -12.86 30.30
CA PRO A 51 -1.73 -14.03 29.63
C PRO A 51 -0.86 -14.48 28.44
N LYS A 52 -0.70 -15.81 28.26
CA LYS A 52 0.11 -16.37 27.16
C LYS A 52 -0.26 -15.82 25.78
N SER A 53 -1.55 -15.60 25.52
CA SER A 53 -2.05 -15.03 24.27
C SER A 53 -1.51 -13.62 24.02
N VAL A 54 -1.45 -12.78 25.06
CA VAL A 54 -0.93 -11.42 24.99
C VAL A 54 0.59 -11.44 24.78
N ALA A 55 1.30 -12.33 25.48
CA ALA A 55 2.75 -12.50 25.29
C ALA A 55 3.11 -13.03 23.90
N LYS A 56 2.33 -13.97 23.35
CA LYS A 56 2.48 -14.46 21.97
C LYS A 56 2.20 -13.38 20.93
N LEU A 57 1.20 -12.53 21.16
CA LEU A 57 0.91 -11.40 20.30
C LEU A 57 2.04 -10.38 20.35
N GLY A 58 2.58 -10.08 21.54
CA GLY A 58 3.71 -9.16 21.71
C GLY A 58 4.97 -9.65 20.99
N THR A 59 5.35 -10.91 21.18
CA THR A 59 6.49 -11.53 20.46
C THR A 59 6.27 -11.57 18.95
N TRP A 60 5.05 -11.85 18.49
CA TRP A 60 4.72 -11.78 17.06
C TRP A 60 4.86 -10.36 16.50
N ILE A 61 4.41 -9.32 17.22
CA ILE A 61 4.59 -7.92 16.81
C ILE A 61 6.08 -7.57 16.78
N GLU A 62 6.84 -7.99 17.79
CA GLU A 62 8.27 -7.71 17.90
C GLU A 62 9.06 -8.32 16.73
N GLU A 63 8.77 -9.57 16.37
CA GLU A 63 9.46 -10.28 15.28
C GLU A 63 8.95 -9.89 13.88
N GLU A 64 7.64 -9.96 13.65
CA GLU A 64 7.04 -9.84 12.32
C GLU A 64 6.82 -8.38 11.90
N VAL A 65 6.56 -7.46 12.86
CA VAL A 65 6.25 -6.05 12.58
C VAL A 65 7.46 -5.14 12.85
N LEU A 66 8.10 -5.29 14.01
CA LEU A 66 9.22 -4.45 14.43
C LEU A 66 10.57 -4.98 13.91
N GLY A 67 10.72 -6.29 13.79
CA GLY A 67 11.94 -6.93 13.32
C GLY A 67 13.07 -6.91 14.34
N HIS A 68 12.75 -6.81 15.63
CA HIS A 68 13.72 -7.07 16.69
C HIS A 68 13.86 -8.58 16.83
N ASP A 69 15.09 -9.07 16.87
CA ASP A 69 15.34 -10.48 17.20
C ASP A 69 15.19 -10.63 18.72
N GLY A 70 13.93 -10.66 19.15
CA GLY A 70 13.58 -10.84 20.55
C GLY A 70 14.15 -12.17 21.04
N PHE A 71 14.84 -12.14 22.18
CA PHE A 71 15.35 -13.37 22.82
C PHE A 71 14.21 -14.36 23.12
N ILE A 72 13.02 -13.84 23.42
CA ILE A 72 11.84 -14.63 23.78
C ILE A 72 11.10 -15.04 22.50
N LYS A 73 11.15 -16.33 22.16
CA LYS A 73 10.43 -16.92 21.03
C LYS A 73 9.05 -17.43 21.43
N GLN A 74 8.14 -17.58 20.46
CA GLN A 74 6.77 -18.05 20.73
C GLN A 74 6.71 -19.41 21.45
N TRP A 75 7.63 -20.33 21.13
CA TRP A 75 7.71 -21.63 21.80
C TRP A 75 8.16 -21.52 23.27
N MET A 76 9.02 -20.55 23.60
CA MET A 76 9.44 -20.30 24.98
C MET A 76 8.26 -19.85 25.86
N VAL A 77 7.29 -19.13 25.29
CA VAL A 77 6.05 -18.72 26.00
C VAL A 77 5.17 -19.92 26.33
N ASP A 78 5.20 -20.97 25.50
CA ASP A 78 4.47 -22.21 25.77
C ASP A 78 5.11 -22.98 26.93
N ASP A 79 6.43 -23.03 26.96
CA ASP A 79 7.21 -23.76 27.97
C ASP A 79 7.41 -22.99 29.28
N ALA A 80 7.15 -21.68 29.33
CA ALA A 80 7.38 -20.83 30.50
C ALA A 80 6.60 -21.24 31.77
N ASN A 81 5.56 -22.07 31.64
CA ASN A 81 4.78 -22.61 32.78
C ASN A 81 5.14 -24.07 33.12
N ALA A 82 6.09 -24.69 32.40
CA ALA A 82 6.48 -26.07 32.66
C ALA A 82 7.29 -26.13 33.97
N HIS A 83 6.83 -26.94 34.92
CA HIS A 83 7.49 -27.12 36.21
C HIS A 83 8.24 -28.45 36.22
N TYR A 84 9.57 -28.37 36.07
CA TYR A 84 10.45 -29.53 36.03
C TYR A 84 11.10 -29.74 37.39
N ILE A 85 10.49 -30.53 38.27
CA ILE A 85 11.10 -30.93 39.54
C ILE A 85 12.17 -31.98 39.26
N LEU A 86 13.40 -31.74 39.74
CA LEU A 86 14.52 -32.65 39.57
C LEU A 86 14.55 -33.70 40.70
N ASP A 87 14.38 -34.98 40.36
CA ASP A 87 14.54 -36.07 41.33
C ASP A 87 16.01 -36.48 41.48
N ILE A 88 16.63 -36.07 42.59
CA ILE A 88 18.02 -36.38 42.93
C ILE A 88 18.18 -37.60 43.85
N SER A 89 17.13 -38.40 44.05
CA SER A 89 17.15 -39.55 44.97
C SER A 89 18.27 -40.55 44.65
N ARG A 90 18.58 -40.73 43.36
CA ARG A 90 19.69 -41.60 42.92
C ARG A 90 21.07 -41.00 43.24
N ALA A 91 21.24 -39.70 43.10
CA ALA A 91 22.51 -39.04 43.44
C ALA A 91 22.78 -39.11 44.94
N ARG A 92 21.74 -39.00 45.78
CA ARG A 92 21.81 -39.20 47.23
C ARG A 92 22.19 -40.63 47.58
N ASN A 93 21.46 -41.61 47.06
CA ASN A 93 21.58 -43.00 47.48
C ASN A 93 22.84 -43.68 46.94
N LEU A 94 23.24 -43.38 45.70
CA LEU A 94 24.37 -44.05 45.03
C LEU A 94 25.70 -43.31 45.21
N LEU A 95 25.66 -41.98 45.30
CA LEU A 95 26.88 -41.15 45.36
C LEU A 95 27.08 -40.45 46.70
N GLY A 96 26.08 -40.47 47.59
CA GLY A 96 26.10 -39.66 48.81
C GLY A 96 26.20 -38.17 48.50
N TRP A 97 25.64 -37.73 47.37
CA TRP A 97 25.78 -36.37 46.87
C TRP A 97 24.48 -35.56 47.02
N GLU A 98 24.61 -34.33 47.48
CA GLU A 98 23.57 -33.30 47.54
C GLU A 98 24.14 -31.95 47.09
N PRO A 99 23.29 -31.03 46.57
CA PRO A 99 23.71 -29.68 46.26
C PRO A 99 24.11 -28.93 47.53
N GLU A 100 25.31 -28.35 47.54
CA GLU A 100 25.84 -27.55 48.67
C GLU A 100 25.43 -26.08 48.60
N HIS A 101 25.02 -25.63 47.41
CA HIS A 101 24.55 -24.27 47.16
C HIS A 101 23.16 -24.35 46.55
N SER A 102 22.31 -23.37 46.88
CA SER A 102 21.01 -23.17 46.27
C SER A 102 21.01 -21.87 45.47
N LEU A 103 20.25 -21.82 44.39
CA LEU A 103 20.03 -20.58 43.64
C LEU A 103 19.38 -19.52 44.53
N ARG A 104 18.45 -19.92 45.41
CA ARG A 104 17.75 -19.04 46.36
C ARG A 104 18.70 -18.25 47.23
N ASP A 105 19.73 -18.91 47.78
CA ASP A 105 20.70 -18.29 48.68
C ASP A 105 21.83 -17.58 47.92
N THR A 106 22.16 -18.06 46.71
CA THR A 106 23.26 -17.53 45.91
C THR A 106 22.85 -16.28 45.12
N LEU A 107 21.58 -16.17 44.73
CA LEU A 107 21.07 -15.05 43.92
C LEU A 107 21.27 -13.67 44.58
N PRO A 108 20.99 -13.47 45.88
CA PRO A 108 21.33 -12.23 46.59
C PRO A 108 22.82 -11.89 46.54
N ILE A 109 23.71 -12.89 46.66
CA ILE A 109 25.16 -12.71 46.63
C ILE A 109 25.61 -12.22 45.24
N ILE A 110 25.05 -12.80 44.17
CA ILE A 110 25.32 -12.39 42.78
C ILE A 110 24.92 -10.93 42.57
N ILE A 111 23.75 -10.53 43.08
CA ILE A 111 23.24 -9.16 42.95
C ILE A 111 24.10 -8.18 43.74
N ASP A 112 24.54 -8.56 44.94
CA ASP A 112 25.42 -7.71 45.75
C ASP A 112 26.77 -7.49 45.07
N ALA A 113 27.33 -8.54 44.45
CA ALA A 113 28.55 -8.42 43.65
C ALA A 113 28.35 -7.48 42.44
N LEU A 114 27.20 -7.59 41.75
CA LEU A 114 26.84 -6.68 40.65
C LEU A 114 26.72 -5.22 41.12
N LYS A 115 26.12 -4.97 42.29
CA LYS A 115 25.96 -3.63 42.85
C LYS A 115 27.29 -3.03 43.31
N ALA A 116 28.22 -3.87 43.77
CA ALA A 116 29.51 -3.41 44.29
C ALA A 116 30.46 -2.90 43.19
N ASP A 117 30.51 -3.56 42.03
CA ASP A 117 31.23 -3.07 40.84
C ASP A 117 30.57 -3.61 39.55
N PRO A 118 29.65 -2.84 38.95
CA PRO A 118 28.94 -3.29 37.75
C PRO A 118 29.86 -3.54 36.56
N GLN A 119 30.94 -2.77 36.40
CA GLN A 119 31.84 -2.91 35.26
C GLN A 119 32.69 -4.18 35.38
N ASP A 120 33.29 -4.41 36.55
CA ASP A 120 34.11 -5.61 36.81
C ASP A 120 33.26 -6.88 36.76
N TRP A 121 32.02 -6.82 37.26
CA TRP A 121 31.08 -7.93 37.18
C TRP A 121 30.73 -8.29 35.73
N TYR A 122 30.45 -7.29 34.88
CA TYR A 122 30.18 -7.52 33.45
C TYR A 122 31.40 -8.09 32.74
N GLU A 123 32.61 -7.60 33.02
CA GLU A 123 33.85 -8.08 32.42
C GLU A 123 34.16 -9.53 32.84
N THR A 124 34.08 -9.83 34.14
CA THR A 124 34.32 -11.17 34.70
C THR A 124 33.35 -12.21 34.13
N ASN A 125 32.09 -11.82 33.90
CA ASN A 125 31.06 -12.69 33.31
C ASN A 125 31.03 -12.64 31.77
N LYS A 126 31.99 -11.97 31.12
CA LYS A 126 32.11 -11.84 29.65
C LYS A 126 30.86 -11.23 28.99
N LEU A 127 30.23 -10.27 29.66
CA LEU A 127 29.08 -9.50 29.18
C LEU A 127 29.52 -8.16 28.58
N ASN A 128 28.64 -7.51 27.82
CA ASN A 128 28.94 -6.25 27.14
C ASN A 128 29.08 -5.09 28.15
N THR A 129 30.32 -4.74 28.48
CA THR A 129 30.70 -3.68 29.44
C THR A 129 30.27 -2.28 29.00
N ALA A 130 30.00 -2.04 27.71
CA ALA A 130 29.49 -0.76 27.23
C ALA A 130 28.13 -0.40 27.87
N ARG A 131 27.34 -1.41 28.30
CA ARG A 131 26.05 -1.21 28.96
C ARG A 131 26.15 -0.76 30.42
N VAL A 132 27.36 -0.65 30.99
CA VAL A 132 27.59 -0.17 32.35
C VAL A 132 28.75 0.83 32.41
N ALA A 133 29.16 1.38 31.26
CA ALA A 133 30.33 2.24 31.11
C ALA A 133 30.25 3.55 31.94
N TRP A 134 29.05 3.96 32.36
CA TRP A 134 28.83 5.14 33.20
C TRP A 134 29.04 4.89 34.70
N HIS A 135 29.18 3.64 35.15
CA HIS A 135 29.54 3.32 36.54
C HIS A 135 31.06 3.29 36.69
N PRO A 136 31.66 4.02 37.65
CA PRO A 136 33.11 4.02 37.83
C PRO A 136 33.63 2.65 38.27
N LYS A 137 34.69 2.17 37.61
CA LYS A 137 35.41 0.94 37.98
C LYS A 137 36.05 1.12 39.36
N ARG A 138 35.93 0.13 40.25
CA ARG A 138 36.55 0.18 41.59
C ARG A 138 38.07 0.28 41.52
N SER A 139 38.68 -0.27 40.46
CA SER A 139 40.12 -0.14 40.17
C SER A 139 40.56 1.28 39.80
N ASP A 140 39.66 2.11 39.28
CA ASP A 140 39.96 3.48 38.83
C ASP A 140 39.74 4.47 39.96
N ALA A 141 38.76 4.24 40.84
CA ALA A 141 38.57 5.00 42.07
C ALA A 141 39.78 4.95 43.01
N LEU A 142 40.51 3.82 43.04
CA LEU A 142 41.75 3.66 43.80
C LEU A 142 42.99 4.28 43.12
N LYS A 143 42.93 4.57 41.81
CA LYS A 143 44.02 5.22 41.06
C LYS A 143 43.92 6.74 41.06
N SER A 144 42.71 7.31 41.20
CA SER A 144 42.50 8.77 41.21
C SER A 144 43.07 9.51 42.43
N GLU A 145 43.51 8.82 43.49
CA GLU A 145 44.21 9.46 44.62
C GLU A 145 45.74 9.60 44.43
N ARG A 146 46.33 9.03 43.36
CA ARG A 146 47.79 9.10 43.12
C ARG A 146 48.14 9.30 41.65
N MET A 147 47.98 10.51 41.11
CA MET A 147 48.94 11.05 40.13
C MET A 147 48.69 12.55 39.86
N GLN A 148 49.73 13.36 40.09
CA GLN A 148 49.85 14.74 39.62
C GLN A 148 50.15 14.79 38.09
N PRO A 149 49.89 15.92 37.41
CA PRO A 149 49.88 15.96 35.95
C PRO A 149 51.29 16.10 35.36
N GLN A 150 51.62 15.26 34.38
CA GLN A 150 52.70 15.52 33.43
C GLN A 150 52.19 15.37 32.00
N SER A 151 52.45 16.43 31.24
CA SER A 151 52.27 16.58 29.80
C SER A 151 53.16 15.62 29.01
N HIS A 152 52.63 15.04 27.93
CA HIS A 152 53.44 14.70 26.76
C HIS A 152 52.59 14.62 25.50
N ASP A 153 52.92 15.50 24.55
CA ASP A 153 52.60 15.40 23.13
C ASP A 153 53.13 14.09 22.55
N THR A 154 52.34 13.42 21.69
CA THR A 154 52.88 12.73 20.52
C THR A 154 51.80 12.58 19.44
N ASP A 155 51.98 13.28 18.34
CA ASP A 155 51.33 13.04 17.04
C ASP A 155 51.80 11.70 16.45
N MET A 156 50.86 10.88 15.94
CA MET A 156 51.12 9.90 14.88
C MET A 156 49.90 9.80 13.93
N PRO A 157 50.12 9.63 12.61
CA PRO A 157 49.11 9.90 11.58
C PRO A 157 48.21 8.69 11.31
N HIS A 158 46.90 8.95 11.25
CA HIS A 158 45.92 8.03 10.67
C HIS A 158 46.01 8.05 9.15
N ASN A 159 46.47 6.95 8.55
CA ASN A 159 46.32 6.71 7.11
C ASN A 159 45.41 5.50 6.90
N GLY A 160 44.12 5.79 6.75
CA GLY A 160 43.05 4.85 6.46
C GLY A 160 41.97 5.56 5.67
N HIS A 161 42.33 6.09 4.50
CA HIS A 161 41.39 6.69 3.56
C HIS A 161 40.78 5.62 2.64
N GLN A 162 39.48 5.81 2.38
CA GLN A 162 38.62 5.20 1.35
C GLN A 162 37.71 4.03 1.75
N VAL A 163 36.93 4.19 2.83
CA VAL A 163 35.56 3.62 2.90
C VAL A 163 34.55 4.60 3.53
N ASP A 164 34.98 5.60 4.31
CA ASP A 164 34.07 6.50 5.06
C ASP A 164 33.42 7.65 4.26
N GLY A 165 33.74 7.80 2.97
CA GLY A 165 33.27 8.92 2.14
C GLY A 165 31.82 8.83 1.66
N GLU A 166 31.24 7.63 1.61
CA GLU A 166 29.86 7.44 1.10
C GLU A 166 28.81 7.29 2.22
N MET A 167 29.22 7.11 3.49
CA MET A 167 28.27 7.05 4.62
C MET A 167 27.83 8.44 5.12
N HIS A 168 28.55 9.51 4.78
CA HIS A 168 28.29 10.86 5.32
C HIS A 168 27.31 11.72 4.51
N ASP A 169 26.84 11.25 3.34
CA ASP A 169 25.85 11.98 2.52
C ASP A 169 24.43 11.35 2.59
N MET A 170 24.10 10.72 3.71
CA MET A 170 22.76 10.19 4.01
C MET A 170 21.72 11.30 4.25
N ASP A 171 22.16 12.55 4.43
CA ASP A 171 21.31 13.74 4.64
C ASP A 171 21.04 14.53 3.34
N GLY A 172 21.74 14.24 2.24
CA GLY A 172 21.67 14.97 0.97
C GLY A 172 20.26 15.02 0.35
N PRO A 173 19.56 13.88 0.17
CA PRO A 173 18.22 13.85 -0.42
C PRO A 173 17.16 14.57 0.44
N GLN A 174 17.31 14.54 1.77
CA GLN A 174 16.35 15.10 2.72
C GLN A 174 16.51 16.61 2.91
N ARG A 175 17.70 17.19 2.63
CA ARG A 175 17.89 18.65 2.62
C ARG A 175 17.23 19.29 1.40
N GLY A 176 17.29 18.63 0.24
CA GLY A 176 16.72 19.14 -1.02
C GLY A 176 15.19 19.19 -1.06
N THR A 177 14.50 18.44 -0.21
CA THR A 177 13.03 18.31 -0.22
C THR A 177 12.33 19.04 0.93
N ARG A 178 13.06 19.73 1.82
CA ARG A 178 12.45 20.46 2.95
C ARG A 178 11.49 21.56 2.52
N TRP A 179 11.69 22.16 1.34
CA TRP A 179 10.80 23.17 0.79
C TRP A 179 9.36 22.67 0.63
N THR A 180 9.16 21.36 0.43
CA THR A 180 7.82 20.78 0.29
C THR A 180 7.02 20.92 1.59
N GLN A 181 7.69 20.78 2.74
CA GLN A 181 7.05 20.93 4.04
C GLN A 181 6.70 22.40 4.33
N PHE A 182 7.54 23.34 3.90
CA PHE A 182 7.19 24.77 3.93
C PHE A 182 6.04 25.11 2.98
N ALA A 183 5.98 24.48 1.82
CA ALA A 183 4.85 24.63 0.89
C ALA A 183 3.55 24.10 1.51
N VAL A 184 3.58 22.96 2.22
CA VAL A 184 2.42 22.46 2.99
C VAL A 184 1.96 23.47 4.04
N ILE A 185 2.90 24.09 4.78
CA ILE A 185 2.56 25.14 5.75
C ILE A 185 1.90 26.33 5.06
N GLY A 186 2.44 26.78 3.91
CA GLY A 186 1.87 27.87 3.12
C GLY A 186 0.47 27.54 2.58
N LEU A 187 0.26 26.30 2.11
CA LEU A 187 -1.05 25.80 1.68
C LEU A 187 -2.04 25.76 2.85
N GLY A 188 -1.58 25.34 4.04
CA GLY A 188 -2.39 25.34 5.26
C GLY A 188 -2.80 26.75 5.68
N LEU A 189 -1.88 27.73 5.59
CA LEU A 189 -2.18 29.13 5.86
C LEU A 189 -3.20 29.70 4.87
N TRP A 190 -3.03 29.43 3.58
CA TRP A 190 -4.00 29.82 2.55
C TRP A 190 -5.37 29.21 2.83
N LEU A 191 -5.43 27.91 3.07
CA LEU A 191 -6.69 27.20 3.33
C LEU A 191 -7.38 27.74 4.59
N ALA A 192 -6.62 28.04 5.64
CA ALA A 192 -7.15 28.62 6.88
C ALA A 192 -7.73 30.03 6.69
N ALA A 193 -7.14 30.84 5.81
CA ALA A 193 -7.62 32.18 5.50
C ALA A 193 -8.72 32.21 4.43
N SER A 194 -8.78 31.19 3.56
CA SER A 194 -9.63 31.17 2.37
C SER A 194 -11.14 31.38 2.64
N PRO A 195 -11.74 30.89 3.76
CA PRO A 195 -13.13 31.20 4.06
C PRO A 195 -13.43 32.69 4.26
N GLY A 196 -12.44 33.48 4.68
CA GLY A 196 -12.57 34.93 4.81
C GLY A 196 -12.38 35.69 3.49
N VAL A 197 -11.97 34.99 2.43
CA VAL A 197 -11.76 35.55 1.08
C VAL A 197 -12.94 35.25 0.17
N TYR A 198 -13.62 34.12 0.37
CA TYR A 198 -14.81 33.77 -0.40
C TYR A 198 -16.03 34.57 0.07
N ASP A 199 -16.85 35.03 -0.88
CA ASP A 199 -18.15 35.59 -0.55
C ASP A 199 -19.02 34.55 0.16
N VAL A 200 -19.75 35.00 1.18
CA VAL A 200 -20.70 34.16 1.91
C VAL A 200 -21.80 33.72 0.94
N VAL A 201 -21.82 32.43 0.61
CA VAL A 201 -22.88 31.83 -0.22
C VAL A 201 -24.11 31.62 0.67
N SER A 202 -25.15 32.41 0.42
CA SER A 202 -26.48 32.27 1.03
C SER A 202 -27.48 31.77 0.00
N ALA A 203 -28.70 31.46 0.43
CA ALA A 203 -29.76 31.06 -0.50
C ALA A 203 -30.07 32.16 -1.55
N ASP A 204 -29.87 33.43 -1.18
CA ASP A 204 -30.16 34.58 -2.05
C ASP A 204 -29.04 34.86 -3.07
N THR A 205 -27.80 34.48 -2.76
CA THR A 205 -26.63 34.68 -3.63
C THR A 205 -26.22 33.42 -4.40
N ALA A 206 -26.74 32.25 -4.00
CA ALA A 206 -26.48 30.99 -4.67
C ALA A 206 -27.09 30.94 -6.08
N ARG A 207 -26.41 30.23 -6.98
CA ARG A 207 -26.94 29.96 -8.32
C ARG A 207 -28.25 29.17 -8.22
N ALA A 208 -29.18 29.43 -9.13
CA ALA A 208 -30.47 28.73 -9.20
C ALA A 208 -30.31 27.20 -9.30
N SER A 209 -29.28 26.73 -10.03
CA SER A 209 -28.89 25.33 -10.12
C SER A 209 -28.50 24.72 -8.77
N VAL A 210 -27.75 25.44 -7.93
CA VAL A 210 -27.38 24.99 -6.58
C VAL A 210 -28.62 24.89 -5.70
N VAL A 211 -29.55 25.84 -5.80
CA VAL A 211 -30.84 25.80 -5.08
C VAL A 211 -31.67 24.59 -5.53
N ALA A 212 -31.75 24.34 -6.84
CA ALA A 212 -32.47 23.20 -7.41
C ALA A 212 -31.91 21.86 -6.90
N VAL A 213 -30.58 21.67 -6.95
CA VAL A 213 -29.92 20.47 -6.41
C VAL A 213 -30.20 20.31 -4.92
N THR A 214 -30.20 21.40 -4.16
CA THR A 214 -30.48 21.39 -2.71
C THR A 214 -31.88 20.85 -2.41
N LEU A 215 -32.88 21.33 -3.15
CA LEU A 215 -34.27 20.90 -3.01
C LEU A 215 -34.47 19.47 -3.49
N GLU A 216 -33.92 19.12 -4.65
CA GLU A 216 -34.05 17.78 -5.25
C GLU A 216 -33.45 16.68 -4.37
N ARG A 217 -32.30 16.95 -3.76
CA ARG A 217 -31.58 16.00 -2.93
C ARG A 217 -31.98 16.05 -1.45
N GLY A 218 -32.85 16.97 -1.05
CA GLY A 218 -33.24 17.16 0.36
C GLY A 218 -32.05 17.52 1.27
N LEU A 219 -31.10 18.31 0.76
CA LEU A 219 -29.86 18.63 1.46
C LEU A 219 -30.09 19.67 2.57
N PRO A 220 -29.20 19.73 3.58
CA PRO A 220 -29.17 20.82 4.54
C PRO A 220 -29.06 22.19 3.85
N SER A 221 -29.42 23.26 4.57
CA SER A 221 -29.40 24.62 4.03
C SER A 221 -28.04 24.98 3.44
N ILE A 222 -28.07 25.81 2.38
CA ILE A 222 -26.87 26.27 1.67
C ILE A 222 -25.88 26.90 2.65
N GLU A 223 -26.37 27.77 3.53
CA GLU A 223 -25.55 28.45 4.54
C GLU A 223 -24.89 27.47 5.51
N TRP A 224 -25.62 26.45 5.97
CA TRP A 224 -25.04 25.45 6.87
C TRP A 224 -23.92 24.67 6.17
N ARG A 225 -24.13 24.23 4.93
CA ARG A 225 -23.11 23.49 4.16
C ARG A 225 -21.89 24.35 3.86
N ALA A 226 -22.10 25.59 3.43
CA ALA A 226 -21.02 26.53 3.14
C ALA A 226 -20.17 26.83 4.39
N ASN A 227 -20.83 27.06 5.54
CA ASN A 227 -20.16 27.31 6.81
C ASN A 227 -19.47 26.06 7.39
N ALA A 228 -20.09 24.89 7.27
CA ALA A 228 -19.50 23.62 7.72
C ALA A 228 -18.24 23.28 6.91
N LEU A 229 -18.28 23.45 5.59
CA LEU A 229 -17.11 23.28 4.75
C LEU A 229 -16.03 24.33 5.04
N ALA A 230 -16.41 25.61 5.20
CA ALA A 230 -15.48 26.67 5.61
C ALA A 230 -14.77 26.35 6.94
N LEU A 231 -15.50 25.83 7.93
CA LEU A 231 -14.92 25.40 9.21
C LEU A 231 -13.99 24.20 9.02
N SER A 232 -14.38 23.22 8.19
CA SER A 232 -13.53 22.08 7.83
C SER A 232 -12.22 22.54 7.17
N ASP A 233 -12.31 23.49 6.23
CA ASP A 233 -11.16 24.07 5.53
C ASP A 233 -10.24 24.79 6.53
N MET A 234 -10.81 25.59 7.44
CA MET A 234 -10.05 26.30 8.46
C MET A 234 -9.29 25.35 9.39
N LEU A 235 -9.97 24.33 9.92
CA LEU A 235 -9.37 23.34 10.81
C LEU A 235 -8.32 22.50 10.09
N SER A 236 -8.59 22.10 8.85
CA SER A 236 -7.63 21.36 8.01
C SER A 236 -6.41 22.21 7.69
N GLY A 237 -6.58 23.51 7.42
CA GLY A 237 -5.48 24.44 7.17
C GLY A 237 -4.55 24.57 8.37
N ILE A 238 -5.12 24.76 9.57
CA ILE A 238 -4.36 24.78 10.83
C ILE A 238 -3.64 23.44 11.06
N ALA A 239 -4.32 22.31 10.80
CA ALA A 239 -3.71 20.99 10.92
C ALA A 239 -2.52 20.81 9.96
N LEU A 240 -2.65 21.22 8.69
CA LEU A 240 -1.57 21.19 7.71
C LEU A 240 -0.37 22.04 8.15
N MET A 241 -0.60 23.21 8.75
CA MET A 241 0.48 24.05 9.30
C MET A 241 1.24 23.33 10.42
N ILE A 242 0.53 22.73 11.37
CA ILE A 242 1.13 22.02 12.51
C ILE A 242 1.88 20.77 12.01
N LEU A 243 1.24 19.96 11.18
CA LEU A 243 1.80 18.70 10.68
C LEU A 243 2.96 18.93 9.70
N GLY A 244 2.90 19.99 8.89
CA GLY A 244 4.02 20.44 8.05
C GLY A 244 5.22 20.88 8.89
N ALA A 245 4.99 21.61 10.00
CA ALA A 245 6.06 21.97 10.93
C ALA A 245 6.65 20.74 11.65
N MET A 246 5.81 19.79 12.08
CA MET A 246 6.27 18.51 12.63
C MET A 246 7.08 17.69 11.62
N SER A 247 6.79 17.84 10.32
CA SER A 247 7.48 17.12 9.25
C SER A 247 8.91 17.60 9.01
N LEU A 248 9.29 18.76 9.55
CA LEU A 248 10.67 19.28 9.48
C LEU A 248 11.63 18.59 10.48
N SER A 249 11.11 17.93 11.51
CA SER A 249 11.92 17.23 12.52
C SER A 249 12.03 15.74 12.21
N LYS A 250 13.26 15.19 12.22
CA LYS A 250 13.53 13.77 11.92
C LYS A 250 12.72 12.81 12.80
N ARG A 251 12.45 13.18 14.06
CA ARG A 251 11.71 12.33 15.01
C ARG A 251 10.23 12.22 14.69
N THR A 252 9.65 13.28 14.11
CA THR A 252 8.20 13.39 13.84
C THR A 252 7.86 13.36 12.36
N ALA A 253 8.85 13.36 11.47
CA ALA A 253 8.69 13.38 10.02
C ALA A 253 7.77 12.27 9.51
N TRP A 254 7.97 11.03 9.98
CA TRP A 254 7.13 9.90 9.57
C TRP A 254 5.65 10.16 9.87
N PHE A 255 5.33 10.56 11.10
CA PHE A 255 3.94 10.82 11.49
C PHE A 255 3.37 12.07 10.78
N GLY A 256 4.14 13.16 10.74
CA GLY A 256 3.71 14.43 10.15
C GLY A 256 3.36 14.31 8.66
N GLN A 257 4.18 13.59 7.90
CA GLN A 257 3.96 13.39 6.46
C GLN A 257 2.72 12.54 6.19
N TRP A 258 2.57 11.41 6.88
CA TRP A 258 1.38 10.56 6.73
C TRP A 258 0.10 11.28 7.16
N ALA A 259 0.13 11.97 8.30
CA ALA A 259 -1.02 12.74 8.76
C ALA A 259 -1.38 13.87 7.77
N THR A 260 -0.40 14.54 7.19
CA THR A 260 -0.62 15.54 6.13
C THR A 260 -1.27 14.92 4.90
N ALA A 261 -0.82 13.75 4.46
CA ALA A 261 -1.43 13.04 3.33
C ALA A 261 -2.90 12.65 3.63
N PHE A 262 -3.21 12.21 4.85
CA PHE A 262 -4.59 11.92 5.26
C PHE A 262 -5.48 13.18 5.29
N ILE A 263 -4.96 14.32 5.74
CA ILE A 263 -5.69 15.59 5.62
C ILE A 263 -5.88 15.95 4.15
N GLY A 264 -4.87 15.74 3.30
CA GLY A 264 -5.00 15.93 1.86
C GLY A 264 -6.12 15.08 1.24
N ILE A 265 -6.22 13.80 1.62
CA ILE A 265 -7.32 12.90 1.21
C ILE A 265 -8.66 13.42 1.72
N TRP A 266 -8.74 13.87 2.98
CA TRP A 266 -9.95 14.48 3.54
C TRP A 266 -10.41 15.68 2.71
N LEU A 267 -9.49 16.56 2.30
CA LEU A 267 -9.82 17.72 1.46
C LEU A 267 -10.37 17.32 0.09
N LEU A 268 -9.98 16.17 -0.49
CA LEU A 268 -10.59 15.67 -1.72
C LEU A 268 -12.06 15.26 -1.51
N PHE A 269 -12.40 14.76 -0.31
CA PHE A 269 -13.75 14.28 0.02
C PHE A 269 -14.65 15.34 0.67
N ALA A 270 -14.11 16.28 1.44
CA ALA A 270 -14.85 17.28 2.19
C ALA A 270 -15.89 18.05 1.34
N PRO A 271 -15.55 18.62 0.16
CA PRO A 271 -16.54 19.32 -0.65
C PRO A 271 -17.60 18.39 -1.26
N LEU A 272 -17.33 17.08 -1.39
CA LEU A 272 -18.31 16.09 -1.85
C LEU A 272 -19.26 15.70 -0.71
N PHE A 273 -18.71 15.45 0.47
CA PHE A 273 -19.45 15.10 1.67
C PHE A 273 -20.41 16.22 2.10
N PHE A 274 -19.92 17.46 2.11
CA PHE A 274 -20.74 18.63 2.42
C PHE A 274 -21.55 19.16 1.24
N TRP A 275 -21.49 18.51 0.05
CA TRP A 275 -22.15 18.99 -1.17
C TRP A 275 -21.88 20.48 -1.40
N SER A 276 -20.63 20.86 -1.66
CA SER A 276 -20.17 22.25 -1.64
C SER A 276 -21.04 23.18 -2.49
N PRO A 277 -21.68 24.20 -1.90
CA PRO A 277 -22.41 25.22 -2.65
C PRO A 277 -21.50 26.16 -3.46
N SER A 278 -20.20 26.21 -3.13
CA SER A 278 -19.23 27.14 -3.72
C SER A 278 -18.25 26.42 -4.65
N ALA A 279 -18.23 26.84 -5.90
CA ALA A 279 -17.25 26.35 -6.88
C ALA A 279 -15.80 26.66 -6.48
N ALA A 280 -15.58 27.80 -5.83
CA ALA A 280 -14.26 28.21 -5.36
C ALA A 280 -13.78 27.28 -4.22
N GLN A 281 -14.63 26.98 -3.24
CA GLN A 281 -14.29 26.04 -2.16
C GLN A 281 -14.00 24.64 -2.71
N TYR A 282 -14.82 24.14 -3.65
CA TYR A 282 -14.57 22.84 -4.29
C TYR A 282 -13.21 22.80 -5.00
N LEU A 283 -12.90 23.79 -5.83
CA LEU A 283 -11.64 23.84 -6.57
C LEU A 283 -10.43 23.97 -5.63
N THR A 284 -10.53 24.82 -4.61
CA THR A 284 -9.44 25.01 -3.64
C THR A 284 -9.19 23.75 -2.82
N ASN A 285 -10.24 23.07 -2.35
CA ASN A 285 -10.10 21.78 -1.66
C ASN A 285 -9.43 20.72 -2.54
N LEU A 286 -9.85 20.59 -3.80
CA LEU A 286 -9.26 19.65 -4.76
C LEU A 286 -7.76 19.94 -4.98
N LEU A 287 -7.40 21.21 -5.20
CA LEU A 287 -6.02 21.62 -5.48
C LEU A 287 -5.13 21.48 -4.23
N VAL A 288 -5.57 22.03 -3.10
CA VAL A 288 -4.81 21.98 -1.84
C VAL A 288 -4.68 20.54 -1.36
N GLY A 289 -5.74 19.74 -1.44
CA GLY A 289 -5.70 18.31 -1.09
C GLY A 289 -4.68 17.55 -1.94
N THR A 290 -4.72 17.73 -3.26
CA THR A 290 -3.77 17.10 -4.19
C THR A 290 -2.32 17.51 -3.89
N LEU A 291 -2.07 18.81 -3.71
CA LEU A 291 -0.72 19.33 -3.43
C LEU A 291 -0.22 18.92 -2.04
N ALA A 292 -1.10 18.85 -1.03
CA ALA A 292 -0.75 18.39 0.30
C ALA A 292 -0.28 16.93 0.27
N ILE A 293 -0.95 16.05 -0.48
CA ILE A 293 -0.51 14.66 -0.68
C ILE A 293 0.84 14.65 -1.43
N ALA A 294 0.95 15.41 -2.52
CA ALA A 294 2.17 15.45 -3.31
C ALA A 294 3.40 15.93 -2.50
N PHE A 295 3.27 17.03 -1.76
CA PHE A 295 4.38 17.61 -1.00
C PHE A 295 4.71 16.87 0.30
N SER A 296 3.78 16.07 0.83
CA SER A 296 4.00 15.28 2.04
C SER A 296 4.65 13.94 1.78
N VAL A 297 4.19 13.19 0.76
CA VAL A 297 4.62 11.78 0.55
C VAL A 297 5.18 11.48 -0.84
N LEU A 298 4.82 12.26 -1.87
CA LEU A 298 5.27 12.01 -3.25
C LEU A 298 6.68 12.54 -3.50
N VAL A 299 6.92 13.83 -3.24
CA VAL A 299 8.19 14.52 -3.52
C VAL A 299 9.31 14.17 -2.54
N PRO A 300 9.11 14.20 -1.20
CA PRO A 300 10.19 13.88 -0.25
C PRO A 300 10.56 12.38 -0.21
N MET A 301 9.84 11.54 -0.96
CA MET A 301 9.85 10.07 -0.89
C MET A 301 9.40 9.52 0.48
N MET A 302 8.78 8.35 0.49
CA MET A 302 8.02 7.90 1.65
C MET A 302 8.89 7.49 2.84
N PRO A 303 8.50 7.90 4.06
CA PRO A 303 9.16 7.46 5.28
C PRO A 303 8.72 6.03 5.63
N GLY A 304 9.68 5.15 5.90
CA GLY A 304 9.43 3.76 6.33
C GLY A 304 9.91 2.65 5.38
N MET A 305 10.51 2.99 4.23
CA MET A 305 11.14 2.02 3.34
C MET A 305 12.38 1.37 4.00
N SER A 306 12.64 0.11 3.67
CA SER A 306 13.84 -0.59 4.15
C SER A 306 15.11 0.05 3.57
N MET A 307 16.12 0.25 4.43
CA MET A 307 17.39 0.85 4.03
C MET A 307 18.10 -0.01 2.97
N GLU A 308 18.09 -1.32 3.16
CA GLU A 308 18.63 -2.30 2.20
C GLU A 308 17.94 -2.19 0.82
N GLY A 309 16.61 -2.02 0.80
CA GLY A 309 15.86 -1.87 -0.43
C GLY A 309 16.19 -0.58 -1.17
N MET A 310 16.47 0.52 -0.45
CA MET A 310 16.87 1.80 -1.05
C MET A 310 18.30 1.80 -1.59
N MET A 311 19.21 1.03 -0.98
CA MET A 311 20.60 0.92 -1.43
C MET A 311 20.78 -0.03 -2.62
N ASP A 312 19.87 -1.00 -2.78
CA ASP A 312 19.87 -1.88 -3.94
C ASP A 312 19.47 -1.12 -5.21
N LYS A 313 20.33 -1.13 -6.24
CA LYS A 313 20.09 -0.45 -7.53
C LYS A 313 19.30 -1.29 -8.52
N LYS A 314 19.07 -2.58 -8.24
CA LYS A 314 18.36 -3.50 -9.16
C LYS A 314 16.92 -3.05 -9.35
N SER A 315 16.50 -2.92 -10.60
CA SER A 315 15.20 -2.40 -11.01
C SER A 315 14.45 -3.34 -11.95
N ILE A 316 15.15 -4.27 -12.63
CA ILE A 316 14.56 -5.34 -13.43
C ILE A 316 14.37 -6.58 -12.53
N PRO A 317 13.15 -7.13 -12.44
CA PRO A 317 12.90 -8.36 -11.68
C PRO A 317 13.68 -9.56 -12.23
N PRO A 318 14.08 -10.54 -11.40
CA PRO A 318 14.78 -11.74 -11.87
C PRO A 318 13.97 -12.47 -12.94
N GLY A 319 14.60 -12.74 -14.09
CA GLY A 319 14.00 -13.43 -15.22
C GLY A 319 13.08 -12.56 -16.08
N TRP A 320 12.99 -11.26 -15.81
CA TRP A 320 12.32 -10.29 -16.67
C TRP A 320 13.31 -9.63 -17.64
N THR A 321 12.82 -9.15 -18.77
CA THR A 321 13.64 -8.47 -19.79
C THR A 321 13.62 -6.93 -19.65
N TYR A 322 12.68 -6.38 -18.89
CA TYR A 322 12.55 -4.95 -18.61
C TYR A 322 11.96 -4.70 -17.22
N SER A 323 12.04 -3.44 -16.76
CA SER A 323 11.39 -3.02 -15.53
C SER A 323 9.95 -2.56 -15.81
N PRO A 324 8.92 -3.21 -15.22
CA PRO A 324 7.52 -2.82 -15.41
C PRO A 324 7.15 -1.50 -14.71
N SER A 325 8.04 -1.02 -13.85
CA SER A 325 7.89 0.20 -13.05
C SER A 325 8.58 1.42 -13.68
N THR A 326 8.85 1.41 -14.97
CA THR A 326 9.51 2.57 -15.62
C THR A 326 8.54 3.72 -15.83
N ASP A 327 9.05 4.95 -15.85
CA ASP A 327 8.23 6.14 -16.10
C ASP A 327 7.52 6.07 -17.46
N ALA A 328 8.14 5.41 -18.45
CA ALA A 328 7.56 5.16 -19.77
C ALA A 328 6.30 4.27 -19.70
N GLN A 329 6.32 3.22 -18.87
CA GLN A 329 5.16 2.34 -18.64
C GLN A 329 4.03 3.06 -17.91
N ARG A 330 4.36 4.00 -17.04
CA ARG A 330 3.40 4.77 -16.24
C ARG A 330 2.82 6.00 -16.96
N PHE A 331 3.48 6.48 -18.02
CA PHE A 331 3.03 7.64 -18.77
C PHE A 331 1.59 7.52 -19.32
N PRO A 332 1.17 6.43 -20.00
CA PRO A 332 -0.21 6.29 -20.46
C PRO A 332 -1.22 6.34 -19.32
N ILE A 333 -0.86 5.75 -18.17
CA ILE A 333 -1.76 5.71 -17.01
C ILE A 333 -2.00 7.13 -16.50
N VAL A 334 -0.94 7.93 -16.34
CA VAL A 334 -1.04 9.34 -15.94
C VAL A 334 -1.83 10.14 -16.98
N ALA A 335 -1.55 9.96 -18.27
CA ALA A 335 -2.22 10.69 -19.34
C ALA A 335 -3.73 10.39 -19.38
N MET A 336 -4.10 9.11 -19.32
CA MET A 336 -5.51 8.69 -19.24
C MET A 336 -6.16 9.18 -17.94
N GLY A 337 -5.42 9.19 -16.82
CA GLY A 337 -5.91 9.65 -15.52
C GLY A 337 -6.26 11.13 -15.54
N ILE A 338 -5.45 11.94 -16.22
CA ILE A 338 -5.73 13.37 -16.42
C ILE A 338 -7.00 13.56 -17.26
N ILE A 339 -7.20 12.78 -18.33
CA ILE A 339 -8.43 12.83 -19.14
C ILE A 339 -9.65 12.49 -18.27
N GLY A 340 -9.56 11.40 -17.50
CA GLY A 340 -10.58 10.99 -16.55
C GLY A 340 -10.89 12.08 -15.51
N LEU A 341 -9.85 12.67 -14.90
CA LEU A 341 -9.98 13.75 -13.93
C LEU A 341 -10.69 14.98 -14.51
N LEU A 342 -10.34 15.41 -15.73
CA LEU A 342 -10.96 16.56 -16.36
C LEU A 342 -12.45 16.33 -16.63
N ILE A 343 -12.79 15.13 -17.13
CA ILE A 343 -14.18 14.72 -17.36
C ILE A 343 -14.94 14.66 -16.03
N SER A 344 -14.44 13.90 -15.06
CA SER A 344 -15.10 13.73 -13.76
C SER A 344 -15.25 15.05 -13.01
N ARG A 345 -14.26 15.95 -13.07
CA ARG A 345 -14.37 17.29 -12.49
C ARG A 345 -15.49 18.10 -13.15
N MET A 346 -15.58 18.11 -14.47
CA MET A 346 -16.66 18.80 -15.20
C MET A 346 -18.03 18.25 -14.77
N LEU A 347 -18.18 16.93 -14.75
CA LEU A 347 -19.42 16.27 -14.36
C LEU A 347 -19.77 16.55 -12.88
N THR A 348 -18.77 16.58 -11.99
CA THR A 348 -18.96 16.94 -10.58
C THR A 348 -19.45 18.38 -10.44
N SER A 349 -18.87 19.31 -11.20
CA SER A 349 -19.32 20.70 -11.22
C SER A 349 -20.77 20.82 -11.67
N TYR A 350 -21.25 19.99 -12.59
CA TYR A 350 -22.67 19.95 -12.95
C TYR A 350 -23.52 19.40 -11.80
N GLN A 351 -23.12 18.28 -11.19
CA GLN A 351 -23.86 17.67 -10.08
C GLN A 351 -23.94 18.55 -8.82
N LEU A 352 -22.94 19.39 -8.57
CA LEU A 352 -22.96 20.39 -7.50
C LEU A 352 -23.72 21.67 -7.89
N GLY A 353 -24.19 21.78 -9.13
CA GLY A 353 -24.89 22.96 -9.66
C GLY A 353 -23.99 24.15 -9.98
N HIS A 354 -22.67 23.95 -10.11
CA HIS A 354 -21.73 25.04 -10.41
C HIS A 354 -21.75 25.46 -11.88
N ILE A 355 -22.17 24.56 -12.77
CA ILE A 355 -22.38 24.82 -14.20
C ILE A 355 -23.80 24.38 -14.60
N ASP A 356 -24.40 25.07 -15.57
CA ASP A 356 -25.80 24.82 -15.98
C ASP A 356 -25.93 23.74 -17.05
N VAL A 357 -24.83 23.43 -17.75
CA VAL A 357 -24.81 22.49 -18.88
C VAL A 357 -23.57 21.61 -18.81
N ALA A 358 -23.74 20.30 -18.99
CA ALA A 358 -22.63 19.36 -19.16
C ALA A 358 -22.34 19.17 -20.67
N TRP A 359 -21.05 19.04 -21.03
CA TRP A 359 -20.67 18.84 -22.42
C TRP A 359 -21.14 17.47 -22.95
N GLU A 360 -22.02 17.48 -23.95
CA GLU A 360 -22.52 16.28 -24.64
C GLU A 360 -22.75 16.59 -26.13
N PRO A 361 -21.88 16.11 -27.03
CA PRO A 361 -21.97 16.43 -28.46
C PRO A 361 -22.85 15.47 -29.29
N PHE A 362 -23.13 14.26 -28.82
CA PHE A 362 -23.72 13.20 -29.66
C PHE A 362 -25.09 12.71 -29.19
N PHE A 363 -25.34 12.70 -27.88
CA PHE A 363 -26.52 12.03 -27.33
C PHE A 363 -27.52 13.02 -26.72
N SER A 364 -28.77 12.93 -27.16
CA SER A 364 -29.88 13.66 -26.54
C SER A 364 -30.37 12.96 -25.27
N GLY A 365 -30.91 13.71 -24.32
CA GLY A 365 -31.62 13.17 -23.17
C GLY A 365 -33.05 12.74 -23.53
N SER A 366 -33.91 12.69 -22.52
CA SER A 366 -35.33 12.35 -22.70
C SER A 366 -36.04 13.44 -23.50
N LEU A 367 -36.99 13.07 -24.37
CA LEU A 367 -37.84 14.07 -25.05
C LEU A 367 -38.80 14.78 -24.09
N ALA A 368 -38.97 14.24 -22.88
CA ALA A 368 -39.84 14.80 -21.84
C ALA A 368 -39.15 15.87 -20.99
N ASP A 369 -37.82 16.00 -21.08
CA ASP A 369 -37.05 16.97 -20.30
C ASP A 369 -36.02 17.72 -21.18
N PRO A 370 -35.56 18.91 -20.79
CA PRO A 370 -34.64 19.70 -21.60
C PRO A 370 -33.17 19.25 -21.47
N LYS A 371 -32.90 18.06 -20.92
CA LYS A 371 -31.53 17.61 -20.65
C LYS A 371 -30.87 16.94 -21.85
N ASN A 372 -29.55 17.01 -21.91
CA ASN A 372 -28.78 16.16 -22.82
C ASN A 372 -28.50 14.76 -22.22
N GLY A 373 -27.94 13.85 -23.01
CA GLY A 373 -27.74 12.46 -22.60
C GLY A 373 -26.82 12.32 -21.37
N THR A 374 -25.77 13.13 -21.29
CA THR A 374 -24.87 13.15 -20.13
C THR A 374 -25.56 13.65 -18.87
N GLU A 375 -26.30 14.74 -18.97
CA GLU A 375 -27.05 15.32 -17.85
C GLU A 375 -28.08 14.35 -17.29
N GLU A 376 -28.76 13.61 -18.17
CA GLU A 376 -29.72 12.58 -17.78
C GLU A 376 -29.05 11.43 -17.02
N ILE A 377 -27.86 11.00 -17.46
CA ILE A 377 -27.13 9.91 -16.82
C ILE A 377 -26.63 10.31 -15.43
N ILE A 378 -25.99 11.47 -15.30
CA ILE A 378 -25.40 11.94 -14.03
C ILE A 378 -26.45 12.48 -13.05
N THR A 379 -27.71 12.57 -13.45
CA THR A 379 -28.85 12.91 -12.58
C THR A 379 -29.92 11.80 -12.54
N SER A 380 -29.58 10.61 -13.04
CA SER A 380 -30.41 9.41 -12.98
C SER A 380 -30.59 8.90 -11.54
N ASP A 381 -31.58 8.04 -11.33
CA ASP A 381 -31.81 7.39 -10.03
C ASP A 381 -30.60 6.58 -9.54
N VAL A 382 -29.83 6.01 -10.46
CA VAL A 382 -28.60 5.27 -10.13
C VAL A 382 -27.53 6.21 -9.60
N SER A 383 -27.34 7.37 -10.24
CA SER A 383 -26.42 8.40 -9.75
C SER A 383 -26.91 9.05 -8.45
N LYS A 384 -28.24 9.16 -8.31
CA LYS A 384 -28.88 9.71 -7.10
C LYS A 384 -28.80 8.79 -5.88
N ALA A 385 -28.63 7.48 -6.09
CA ALA A 385 -28.48 6.52 -5.01
C ALA A 385 -27.19 6.74 -4.17
N TRP A 386 -26.20 7.46 -4.71
CA TRP A 386 -24.97 7.75 -4.00
C TRP A 386 -25.14 8.93 -3.02
N PRO A 387 -24.56 8.85 -1.80
CA PRO A 387 -24.65 9.91 -0.79
C PRO A 387 -23.81 11.15 -1.14
N ILE A 388 -22.88 11.00 -2.09
CA ILE A 388 -22.02 12.05 -2.63
C ILE A 388 -22.14 12.04 -4.16
N PRO A 389 -21.78 13.12 -4.87
CA PRO A 389 -21.70 13.11 -6.33
C PRO A 389 -20.80 11.97 -6.82
N ASP A 390 -21.34 11.05 -7.62
CA ASP A 390 -20.61 9.88 -8.14
C ASP A 390 -19.48 10.28 -9.10
N ALA A 391 -19.70 11.32 -9.91
CA ALA A 391 -18.63 11.90 -10.72
C ALA A 391 -17.52 12.50 -9.84
N GLY A 392 -17.89 13.01 -8.66
CA GLY A 392 -16.97 13.50 -7.65
C GLY A 392 -16.09 12.38 -7.09
N LEU A 393 -16.69 11.24 -6.76
CA LEU A 393 -15.94 10.04 -6.37
C LEU A 393 -14.99 9.57 -7.48
N GLY A 394 -15.42 9.68 -8.74
CA GLY A 394 -14.56 9.46 -9.90
C GLY A 394 -13.36 10.42 -9.93
N ALA A 395 -13.59 11.72 -9.71
CA ALA A 395 -12.51 12.72 -9.69
C ALA A 395 -11.48 12.42 -8.60
N VAL A 396 -11.91 12.02 -7.40
CA VAL A 396 -11.01 11.61 -6.32
C VAL A 396 -10.20 10.37 -6.72
N SER A 397 -10.85 9.38 -7.33
CA SER A 397 -10.19 8.16 -7.81
C SER A 397 -9.09 8.50 -8.82
N TYR A 398 -9.38 9.31 -9.83
CA TYR A 398 -8.39 9.76 -10.82
C TYR A 398 -7.24 10.56 -10.21
N VAL A 399 -7.49 11.43 -9.22
CA VAL A 399 -6.41 12.12 -8.49
C VAL A 399 -5.49 11.11 -7.81
N LEU A 400 -6.05 10.14 -7.09
CA LEU A 400 -5.27 9.11 -6.39
C LEU A 400 -4.51 8.21 -7.38
N GLU A 401 -5.10 7.86 -8.53
CA GLU A 401 -4.43 7.15 -9.62
C GLU A 401 -3.22 7.91 -10.13
N ILE A 402 -3.39 9.18 -10.47
CA ILE A 402 -2.31 10.03 -10.99
C ILE A 402 -1.18 10.12 -9.96
N LEU A 403 -1.53 10.39 -8.69
CA LEU A 403 -0.54 10.52 -7.63
C LEU A 403 0.22 9.20 -7.42
N MET A 404 -0.47 8.05 -7.37
CA MET A 404 0.18 6.74 -7.23
C MET A 404 0.98 6.35 -8.47
N ALA A 405 0.51 6.69 -9.68
CA ALA A 405 1.22 6.39 -10.93
C ALA A 405 2.55 7.14 -11.03
N VAL A 406 2.58 8.42 -10.60
CA VAL A 406 3.80 9.25 -10.53
C VAL A 406 4.69 8.84 -9.33
N MET A 407 4.14 8.14 -8.34
CA MET A 407 4.86 7.82 -7.12
C MET A 407 5.93 6.74 -7.27
N GLY A 408 7.12 7.03 -6.75
CA GLY A 408 8.18 6.04 -6.58
C GLY A 408 9.07 5.85 -7.80
N THR A 409 10.04 4.95 -7.67
CA THR A 409 11.08 4.73 -8.68
C THR A 409 10.79 3.50 -9.55
N ARG A 410 11.75 3.17 -10.42
CA ARG A 410 11.79 1.92 -11.22
C ARG A 410 11.86 0.65 -10.38
N ALA A 411 12.18 0.76 -9.10
CA ALA A 411 12.24 -0.36 -8.17
C ALA A 411 10.97 -0.49 -7.31
N ARG A 412 9.91 0.29 -7.56
CA ARG A 412 8.74 0.33 -6.65
C ARG A 412 8.00 -0.98 -6.50
N TRP A 413 8.02 -1.85 -7.52
CA TRP A 413 7.48 -3.21 -7.44
C TRP A 413 8.05 -4.02 -6.25
N ARG A 414 9.29 -3.72 -5.81
CA ARG A 414 9.93 -4.34 -4.63
C ARG A 414 10.08 -3.40 -3.43
N THR A 415 10.25 -2.09 -3.63
CA THR A 415 10.45 -1.16 -2.52
C THR A 415 9.15 -0.73 -1.86
N MET A 416 8.03 -0.74 -2.59
CA MET A 416 6.71 -0.34 -2.12
C MET A 416 5.59 -1.30 -2.58
N PRO A 417 5.65 -2.61 -2.24
CA PRO A 417 4.65 -3.59 -2.69
C PRO A 417 3.20 -3.23 -2.32
N TRP A 418 3.01 -2.68 -1.12
CA TRP A 418 1.70 -2.22 -0.67
C TRP A 418 1.09 -1.17 -1.60
N MET A 419 1.90 -0.20 -2.06
CA MET A 419 1.41 0.87 -2.92
C MET A 419 1.03 0.34 -4.29
N VAL A 420 1.86 -0.52 -4.88
CA VAL A 420 1.53 -1.22 -6.13
C VAL A 420 0.25 -2.04 -5.99
N THR A 421 0.00 -2.63 -4.82
CA THR A 421 -1.25 -3.36 -4.54
C THR A 421 -2.46 -2.43 -4.54
N PHE A 422 -2.42 -1.31 -3.82
CA PHE A 422 -3.53 -0.35 -3.84
C PHE A 422 -3.73 0.29 -5.21
N PHE A 423 -2.66 0.59 -5.93
CA PHE A 423 -2.72 1.06 -7.31
C PHE A 423 -3.42 0.03 -8.21
N GLY A 424 -3.05 -1.25 -8.12
CA GLY A 424 -3.72 -2.33 -8.85
C GLY A 424 -5.19 -2.49 -8.47
N ILE A 425 -5.53 -2.40 -7.18
CA ILE A 425 -6.92 -2.45 -6.68
C ILE A 425 -7.74 -1.27 -7.21
N LEU A 426 -7.12 -0.10 -7.28
CA LEU A 426 -7.82 1.10 -7.72
C LEU A 426 -8.02 1.04 -9.24
N VAL A 427 -7.00 0.74 -10.04
CA VAL A 427 -7.11 0.71 -11.51
C VAL A 427 -7.95 -0.49 -12.02
N ILE A 428 -7.73 -1.70 -11.51
CA ILE A 428 -8.33 -2.92 -12.10
C ILE A 428 -9.81 -3.07 -11.69
N PRO A 429 -10.17 -3.26 -10.40
CA PRO A 429 -11.56 -3.27 -9.95
C PRO A 429 -12.39 -2.04 -10.33
N LEU A 430 -11.90 -0.80 -10.13
CA LEU A 430 -12.70 0.38 -10.50
C LEU A 430 -12.85 0.49 -12.01
N GLY A 431 -11.84 0.10 -12.79
CA GLY A 431 -11.96 -0.02 -14.24
C GLY A 431 -13.07 -0.99 -14.64
N VAL A 432 -13.20 -2.15 -13.98
CA VAL A 432 -14.32 -3.08 -14.22
C VAL A 432 -15.67 -2.49 -13.80
N ILE A 433 -15.73 -1.75 -12.69
CA ILE A 433 -16.95 -1.05 -12.25
C ILE A 433 -17.36 0.02 -13.27
N SER A 434 -16.41 0.68 -13.95
CA SER A 434 -16.75 1.62 -15.02
C SER A 434 -17.51 0.95 -16.18
N ILE A 435 -17.24 -0.32 -16.46
CA ILE A 435 -17.96 -1.10 -17.49
C ILE A 435 -19.41 -1.35 -17.07
N TYR A 436 -19.67 -1.56 -15.78
CA TYR A 436 -21.04 -1.61 -15.27
C TYR A 436 -21.78 -0.32 -15.59
N PHE A 437 -21.16 0.85 -15.38
CA PHE A 437 -21.77 2.13 -15.74
C PHE A 437 -21.98 2.30 -17.25
N VAL A 438 -21.12 1.75 -18.10
CA VAL A 438 -21.33 1.72 -19.55
C VAL A 438 -22.54 0.86 -19.92
N ILE A 439 -22.67 -0.31 -19.30
CA ILE A 439 -23.75 -1.28 -19.58
C ILE A 439 -25.13 -0.73 -19.20
N ILE A 440 -25.25 -0.08 -18.03
CA ILE A 440 -26.57 0.38 -17.55
C ILE A 440 -27.11 1.59 -18.32
N GLN A 441 -26.27 2.39 -18.96
CA GLN A 441 -26.66 3.64 -19.65
C GLN A 441 -27.82 3.41 -20.64
N PRO A 442 -27.67 2.60 -21.70
CA PRO A 442 -28.76 2.39 -22.65
C PRO A 442 -29.82 1.41 -22.16
N ILE A 443 -29.51 0.55 -21.18
CA ILE A 443 -30.43 -0.50 -20.72
C ILE A 443 -31.44 0.04 -19.71
N MET A 444 -30.97 0.82 -18.73
CA MET A 444 -31.79 1.34 -17.64
C MET A 444 -32.22 2.79 -17.85
N ILE A 445 -31.33 3.63 -18.40
CA ILE A 445 -31.57 5.07 -18.53
C ILE A 445 -32.10 5.40 -19.94
N GLY A 446 -31.67 4.63 -20.96
CA GLY A 446 -32.16 4.78 -22.34
C GLY A 446 -31.41 5.82 -23.17
N THR A 447 -30.29 6.34 -22.68
CA THR A 447 -29.39 7.24 -23.41
C THR A 447 -27.92 6.90 -23.10
N TRP A 448 -26.99 7.66 -23.67
CA TRP A 448 -25.55 7.49 -23.53
C TRP A 448 -24.89 8.81 -23.16
N SER A 449 -23.71 8.72 -22.53
CA SER A 449 -22.89 9.88 -22.17
C SER A 449 -21.55 9.77 -22.87
N THR A 450 -21.28 10.67 -23.82
CA THR A 450 -20.00 10.73 -24.53
C THR A 450 -18.82 10.87 -23.56
N PRO A 451 -18.83 11.81 -22.59
CA PRO A 451 -17.77 11.91 -21.59
C PRO A 451 -17.61 10.63 -20.76
N ALA A 452 -18.70 10.00 -20.33
CA ALA A 452 -18.62 8.78 -19.52
C ALA A 452 -18.01 7.61 -20.32
N LEU A 453 -18.33 7.47 -21.61
CA LEU A 453 -17.71 6.47 -22.49
C LEU A 453 -16.21 6.73 -22.67
N ILE A 454 -15.81 7.99 -22.85
CA ILE A 454 -14.38 8.37 -22.95
C ILE A 454 -13.65 8.05 -21.65
N ALA A 455 -14.23 8.39 -20.50
CA ALA A 455 -13.66 8.11 -19.19
C ALA A 455 -13.54 6.60 -18.93
N ALA A 456 -14.57 5.82 -19.25
CA ALA A 456 -14.55 4.36 -19.12
C ALA A 456 -13.51 3.71 -20.05
N LEU A 457 -13.37 4.21 -21.29
CA LEU A 457 -12.34 3.75 -22.22
C LEU A 457 -10.94 4.10 -21.70
N ALA A 458 -10.74 5.31 -21.19
CA ALA A 458 -9.48 5.75 -20.60
C ALA A 458 -9.07 4.81 -19.46
N MET A 459 -9.98 4.51 -18.53
CA MET A 459 -9.77 3.55 -17.43
C MET A 459 -9.42 2.15 -17.95
N LEU A 460 -10.16 1.65 -18.93
CA LEU A 460 -9.92 0.34 -19.50
C LEU A 460 -8.55 0.22 -20.17
N ILE A 461 -8.08 1.29 -20.82
CA ILE A 461 -6.74 1.37 -21.42
C ILE A 461 -5.64 1.36 -20.35
N MET A 462 -5.87 1.87 -19.14
CA MET A 462 -4.87 1.82 -18.06
C MET A 462 -4.59 0.41 -17.56
N ILE A 463 -5.57 -0.48 -17.60
CA ILE A 463 -5.48 -1.82 -17.01
C ILE A 463 -4.29 -2.62 -17.59
N PRO A 464 -4.11 -2.74 -18.92
CA PRO A 464 -2.96 -3.43 -19.49
C PRO A 464 -1.60 -2.95 -18.96
N PHE A 465 -1.43 -1.64 -18.79
CA PHE A 465 -0.15 -1.05 -18.34
C PHE A 465 0.10 -1.23 -16.83
N SER A 466 -0.94 -1.50 -16.02
CA SER A 466 -0.76 -1.72 -14.58
C SER A 466 -0.50 -3.19 -14.22
N LEU A 467 -0.93 -4.14 -15.07
CA LEU A 467 -0.87 -5.57 -14.78
C LEU A 467 0.56 -6.11 -14.62
N ASP A 468 1.49 -5.67 -15.48
CA ASP A 468 2.88 -6.12 -15.44
C ASP A 468 3.53 -5.78 -14.08
N GLU A 469 3.26 -4.59 -13.56
CA GLU A 469 3.80 -4.14 -12.28
C GLU A 469 3.21 -4.93 -11.10
N VAL A 470 1.91 -5.23 -11.14
CA VAL A 470 1.23 -6.03 -10.11
C VAL A 470 1.78 -7.46 -10.09
N ILE A 471 2.06 -8.05 -11.25
CA ILE A 471 2.64 -9.40 -11.34
C ILE A 471 4.12 -9.39 -10.92
N ALA A 472 4.87 -8.36 -11.33
CA ALA A 472 6.12 -7.87 -10.76
C ALA A 472 6.22 -8.08 -9.24
N MET A 473 5.37 -7.33 -8.57
CA MET A 473 5.26 -7.25 -7.12
C MET A 473 4.80 -8.58 -6.51
N GLY A 474 3.83 -9.28 -7.12
CA GLY A 474 3.36 -10.57 -6.64
C GLY A 474 4.45 -11.66 -6.66
N GLN A 475 5.25 -11.70 -7.73
CA GLN A 475 6.40 -12.60 -7.82
C GLN A 475 7.45 -12.26 -6.76
N TYR A 476 7.73 -10.98 -6.53
CA TYR A 476 8.65 -10.52 -5.48
C TYR A 476 8.24 -11.01 -4.07
N LEU A 477 6.97 -10.84 -3.71
CA LEU A 477 6.45 -11.28 -2.41
C LEU A 477 6.50 -12.81 -2.28
N TYR A 478 6.20 -13.53 -3.36
CA TYR A 478 6.29 -14.98 -3.40
C TYR A 478 7.72 -15.49 -3.20
N TRP A 479 8.71 -14.89 -3.87
CA TRP A 479 10.12 -15.23 -3.70
C TRP A 479 10.62 -14.88 -2.29
N SER A 480 10.27 -13.70 -1.78
CA SER A 480 10.64 -13.28 -0.43
C SER A 480 10.11 -14.23 0.64
N ARG A 481 8.87 -14.74 0.48
CA ARG A 481 8.30 -15.77 1.35
C ARG A 481 9.11 -17.07 1.30
N LYS A 482 9.52 -17.49 0.10
CA LYS A 482 10.33 -18.70 -0.08
C LYS A 482 11.73 -18.59 0.53
N GLU A 483 12.28 -17.38 0.56
CA GLU A 483 13.53 -17.05 1.24
C GLU A 483 13.39 -16.96 2.78
N GLY A 484 12.18 -17.13 3.32
CA GLY A 484 11.92 -17.08 4.77
C GLY A 484 11.76 -15.67 5.34
N LYS A 485 11.60 -14.64 4.51
CA LYS A 485 11.40 -13.25 4.97
C LYS A 485 9.97 -13.03 5.50
N PRO A 486 9.78 -12.19 6.54
CA PRO A 486 8.48 -11.85 7.11
C PRO A 486 7.61 -11.11 6.09
N LEU A 487 6.51 -11.73 5.67
CA LEU A 487 5.66 -11.26 4.57
C LEU A 487 5.07 -9.87 4.83
N VAL A 488 4.59 -9.62 6.05
CA VAL A 488 3.91 -8.36 6.39
C VAL A 488 4.90 -7.21 6.33
N ARG A 489 6.10 -7.40 6.90
CA ARG A 489 7.16 -6.42 6.83
C ARG A 489 7.65 -6.19 5.40
N THR A 490 7.86 -7.25 4.61
CA THR A 490 8.25 -7.13 3.21
C THR A 490 7.20 -6.40 2.39
N PHE A 491 5.92 -6.62 2.66
CA PHE A 491 4.81 -5.93 1.99
C PHE A 491 4.82 -4.41 2.26
N PHE A 492 5.00 -3.99 3.52
CA PHE A 492 4.95 -2.56 3.89
C PHE A 492 6.28 -1.82 3.68
N LYS A 493 7.44 -2.46 3.91
CA LYS A 493 8.76 -1.81 3.85
C LYS A 493 9.54 -2.10 2.57
N GLY A 494 9.11 -3.09 1.78
CA GLY A 494 9.88 -3.60 0.65
C GLY A 494 11.24 -4.18 1.06
N GLY A 495 12.12 -4.41 0.08
CA GLY A 495 13.44 -4.97 0.33
C GLY A 495 14.33 -5.10 -0.91
N ALA A 496 15.55 -5.59 -0.67
CA ALA A 496 16.52 -5.93 -1.71
C ALA A 496 16.21 -7.30 -2.33
N VAL A 497 16.74 -7.54 -3.53
CA VAL A 497 16.59 -8.81 -4.27
C VAL A 497 17.98 -9.39 -4.58
N ALA A 498 18.13 -10.71 -4.39
CA ALA A 498 19.39 -11.40 -4.65
C ALA A 498 19.74 -11.41 -6.16
N HIS A 499 18.80 -11.85 -6.99
CA HIS A 499 18.96 -11.99 -8.43
C HIS A 499 18.10 -10.94 -9.14
N GLY A 500 18.69 -10.03 -9.90
CA GLY A 500 17.99 -8.95 -10.59
C GLY A 500 18.99 -8.09 -11.34
N GLU A 501 18.53 -7.34 -12.33
CA GLU A 501 19.40 -6.53 -13.17
C GLU A 501 19.20 -5.03 -12.89
N ILE A 502 20.25 -4.26 -13.13
CA ILE A 502 20.24 -2.80 -13.00
C ILE A 502 19.89 -2.23 -14.36
N ASP A 503 18.93 -1.32 -14.39
CA ASP A 503 18.54 -0.57 -15.59
C ASP A 503 18.67 0.94 -15.36
N ASP A 504 19.79 1.47 -15.84
CA ASP A 504 20.16 2.89 -15.80
C ASP A 504 19.75 3.63 -17.08
N THR A 505 18.99 3.00 -17.99
CA THR A 505 18.65 3.58 -19.30
C THR A 505 17.65 4.72 -19.14
N ASP A 506 17.94 5.93 -19.61
CA ASP A 506 16.91 6.97 -19.65
C ASP A 506 15.97 6.75 -20.84
N TYR A 507 14.70 6.47 -20.53
CA TYR A 507 13.66 6.19 -21.53
C TYR A 507 12.88 7.45 -21.95
N MET A 508 13.15 8.60 -21.34
CA MET A 508 12.44 9.86 -21.58
C MET A 508 13.18 10.81 -22.53
N THR A 509 14.18 10.32 -23.26
CA THR A 509 15.06 11.12 -24.12
C THR A 509 14.38 11.61 -25.40
N ASP A 510 13.53 10.79 -26.00
CA ASP A 510 12.89 11.05 -27.29
C ASP A 510 11.55 10.32 -27.41
N ALA A 511 10.63 10.87 -28.20
CA ALA A 511 9.27 10.34 -28.32
C ALA A 511 9.21 8.89 -28.82
N ARG A 512 10.16 8.46 -29.65
CA ARG A 512 10.21 7.07 -30.15
C ARG A 512 10.67 6.11 -29.04
N SER A 513 11.69 6.48 -28.26
CA SER A 513 12.10 5.70 -27.09
C SER A 513 10.96 5.61 -26.07
N ILE A 514 10.29 6.72 -25.76
CA ILE A 514 9.12 6.72 -24.87
C ILE A 514 8.10 5.69 -25.36
N TRP A 515 7.65 5.82 -26.62
CA TRP A 515 6.66 4.92 -27.18
C TRP A 515 7.08 3.44 -27.13
N ASN A 516 8.29 3.12 -27.60
CA ASN A 516 8.79 1.75 -27.66
C ASN A 516 8.89 1.10 -26.28
N ASN A 517 9.22 1.88 -25.24
CA ASN A 517 9.32 1.38 -23.87
C ASN A 517 7.95 1.33 -23.18
N THR A 518 7.07 2.27 -23.49
CA THR A 518 5.67 2.27 -23.04
C THR A 518 4.93 1.01 -23.50
N VAL A 519 5.12 0.57 -24.75
CA VAL A 519 4.42 -0.63 -25.26
C VAL A 519 5.12 -1.95 -24.92
N ARG A 520 6.20 -1.98 -24.12
CA ARG A 520 6.75 -3.28 -23.67
C ARG A 520 5.71 -4.00 -22.81
N GLY A 521 5.52 -5.29 -23.09
CA GLY A 521 4.46 -6.11 -22.48
C GLY A 521 3.03 -5.82 -22.89
N VAL A 522 2.79 -4.81 -23.74
CA VAL A 522 1.50 -4.58 -24.37
C VAL A 522 1.61 -4.80 -25.87
N THR A 523 0.83 -5.73 -26.40
CA THR A 523 0.79 -6.01 -27.83
C THR A 523 -0.62 -5.87 -28.39
N PHE A 524 -0.73 -5.44 -29.64
CA PHE A 524 -1.99 -5.22 -30.34
C PHE A 524 -2.19 -6.23 -31.50
N PRO A 525 -2.40 -7.53 -31.22
CA PRO A 525 -2.79 -8.49 -32.23
C PRO A 525 -4.05 -8.04 -32.97
N TRP A 526 -4.08 -8.23 -34.29
CA TRP A 526 -5.25 -7.91 -35.11
C TRP A 526 -6.51 -8.66 -34.64
N THR A 527 -6.35 -9.87 -34.05
CA THR A 527 -7.48 -10.65 -33.53
C THR A 527 -8.18 -9.98 -32.35
N LEU A 528 -7.40 -9.35 -31.45
CA LEU A 528 -7.96 -8.58 -30.33
C LEU A 528 -8.59 -7.29 -30.84
N MET A 529 -7.94 -6.60 -31.79
CA MET A 529 -8.51 -5.38 -32.38
C MET A 529 -9.82 -5.66 -33.13
N ALA A 530 -9.89 -6.78 -33.85
CA ALA A 530 -11.12 -7.25 -34.49
C ALA A 530 -12.19 -7.61 -33.45
N SER A 531 -11.82 -8.27 -32.35
CA SER A 531 -12.74 -8.59 -31.25
C SER A 531 -13.30 -7.32 -30.60
N THR A 532 -12.46 -6.31 -30.36
CA THR A 532 -12.88 -4.99 -29.87
C THR A 532 -13.85 -4.31 -30.84
N ALA A 533 -13.57 -4.34 -32.15
CA ALA A 533 -14.45 -3.77 -33.17
C ALA A 533 -15.81 -4.50 -33.23
N LEU A 534 -15.81 -5.84 -33.13
CA LEU A 534 -17.03 -6.64 -33.06
C LEU A 534 -17.83 -6.33 -31.78
N GLY A 535 -17.16 -6.19 -30.62
CA GLY A 535 -17.80 -5.79 -29.37
C GLY A 535 -18.44 -4.40 -29.45
N ALA A 536 -17.74 -3.43 -30.05
CA ALA A 536 -18.28 -2.09 -30.27
C ALA A 536 -19.51 -2.10 -31.19
N TRP A 537 -19.47 -2.91 -32.25
CA TRP A 537 -20.62 -3.09 -33.13
C TRP A 537 -21.81 -3.77 -32.43
N LEU A 538 -21.56 -4.77 -31.57
CA LEU A 538 -22.60 -5.42 -30.77
C LEU A 538 -23.34 -4.43 -29.86
N MET A 539 -22.60 -3.49 -29.26
CA MET A 539 -23.19 -2.42 -28.44
C MET A 539 -24.12 -1.47 -29.23
N LEU A 540 -24.02 -1.45 -30.56
CA LEU A 540 -24.78 -0.59 -31.48
C LEU A 540 -25.88 -1.33 -32.26
N THR A 541 -26.15 -2.60 -31.92
CA THR A 541 -27.15 -3.46 -32.61
C THR A 541 -28.56 -2.88 -32.66
N ARG A 542 -28.95 -2.06 -31.67
CA ARG A 542 -30.22 -1.31 -31.69
C ARG A 542 -30.33 -0.40 -32.92
N ILE A 543 -29.23 0.26 -33.27
CA ILE A 543 -29.16 1.22 -34.37
C ILE A 543 -28.92 0.50 -35.70
N THR A 544 -28.04 -0.51 -35.71
CA THR A 544 -27.59 -1.16 -36.95
C THR A 544 -28.53 -2.25 -37.44
N LEU A 545 -29.19 -2.99 -36.55
CA LEU A 545 -30.00 -4.17 -36.87
C LEU A 545 -31.46 -4.06 -36.40
N GLY A 546 -31.81 -2.99 -35.69
CA GLY A 546 -33.16 -2.81 -35.13
C GLY A 546 -33.52 -3.87 -34.09
N SER A 547 -32.53 -4.46 -33.41
CA SER A 547 -32.78 -5.39 -32.31
C SER A 547 -33.48 -4.66 -31.16
N GLU A 548 -34.49 -5.29 -30.56
CA GLU A 548 -35.28 -4.71 -29.46
C GLU A 548 -35.34 -5.65 -28.25
N GLY A 549 -35.76 -5.10 -27.10
CA GLY A 549 -36.01 -5.88 -25.89
C GLY A 549 -34.79 -6.62 -25.33
N ALA A 550 -35.00 -7.88 -24.91
CA ALA A 550 -33.99 -8.68 -24.23
C ALA A 550 -32.77 -8.99 -25.10
N MET A 551 -32.96 -9.18 -26.41
CA MET A 551 -31.87 -9.46 -27.34
C MET A 551 -30.88 -8.29 -27.42
N ALA A 552 -31.39 -7.06 -27.59
CA ALA A 552 -30.55 -5.86 -27.65
C ALA A 552 -29.82 -5.58 -26.33
N ASN A 553 -30.45 -5.87 -25.19
CA ASN A 553 -29.80 -5.80 -23.88
C ASN A 553 -28.63 -6.79 -23.80
N SER A 554 -28.85 -8.04 -24.24
CA SER A 554 -27.82 -9.08 -24.26
C SER A 554 -26.65 -8.70 -25.16
N ASP A 555 -26.92 -8.27 -26.40
CA ASP A 555 -25.86 -7.86 -27.34
C ASP A 555 -25.03 -6.70 -26.77
N HIS A 556 -25.68 -5.73 -26.12
CA HIS A 556 -24.97 -4.61 -25.50
C HIS A 556 -24.07 -5.04 -24.33
N VAL A 557 -24.59 -5.87 -23.41
CA VAL A 557 -23.82 -6.43 -22.30
C VAL A 557 -22.61 -7.21 -22.81
N VAL A 558 -22.84 -8.13 -23.74
CA VAL A 558 -21.79 -8.98 -24.30
C VAL A 558 -20.78 -8.15 -25.07
N GLY A 559 -21.22 -7.17 -25.85
CA GLY A 559 -20.36 -6.26 -26.59
C GLY A 559 -19.41 -5.50 -25.66
N ALA A 560 -19.93 -4.92 -24.57
CA ALA A 560 -19.12 -4.23 -23.57
C ALA A 560 -18.09 -5.16 -22.92
N LEU A 561 -18.49 -6.37 -22.52
CA LEU A 561 -17.60 -7.35 -21.90
C LEU A 561 -16.53 -7.88 -22.86
N VAL A 562 -16.87 -8.07 -24.14
CA VAL A 562 -15.91 -8.47 -25.19
C VAL A 562 -14.85 -7.39 -25.38
N ILE A 563 -15.23 -6.10 -25.41
CA ILE A 563 -14.28 -4.98 -25.46
C ILE A 563 -13.36 -5.01 -24.24
N THR A 564 -13.93 -5.17 -23.04
CA THR A 564 -13.18 -5.23 -21.79
C THR A 564 -12.13 -6.33 -21.82
N VAL A 565 -12.55 -7.56 -22.11
CA VAL A 565 -11.63 -8.71 -22.16
C VAL A 565 -10.60 -8.53 -23.28
N ALA A 566 -11.00 -8.05 -24.46
CA ALA A 566 -10.08 -7.84 -25.57
C ALA A 566 -8.99 -6.81 -25.26
N ILE A 567 -9.35 -5.69 -24.60
CA ILE A 567 -8.39 -4.67 -24.19
C ILE A 567 -7.48 -5.18 -23.07
N ILE A 568 -8.02 -5.81 -22.02
CA ILE A 568 -7.18 -6.37 -20.95
C ILE A 568 -6.22 -7.43 -21.50
N ALA A 569 -6.69 -8.27 -22.43
CA ALA A 569 -5.86 -9.25 -23.10
C ALA A 569 -4.79 -8.64 -24.02
N THR A 570 -4.71 -7.32 -24.21
CA THR A 570 -3.57 -6.67 -24.87
C THR A 570 -2.31 -6.63 -23.99
N ALA A 571 -2.42 -6.83 -22.68
CA ALA A 571 -1.27 -7.14 -21.83
C ALA A 571 -0.83 -8.60 -22.02
N GLU A 572 0.45 -8.85 -22.26
CA GLU A 572 0.97 -10.19 -22.54
C GLU A 572 0.78 -11.13 -21.35
N VAL A 573 0.98 -10.60 -20.14
CA VAL A 573 0.76 -11.31 -18.88
C VAL A 573 -0.70 -11.74 -18.64
N ALA A 574 -1.66 -11.12 -19.33
CA ALA A 574 -3.08 -11.42 -19.27
C ALA A 574 -3.65 -11.99 -20.59
N ARG A 575 -2.78 -12.40 -21.53
CA ARG A 575 -3.18 -12.89 -22.87
C ARG A 575 -4.22 -14.01 -22.82
N ALA A 576 -4.10 -14.90 -21.83
CA ALA A 576 -5.00 -16.03 -21.64
C ALA A 576 -6.47 -15.61 -21.42
N LEU A 577 -6.73 -14.38 -20.96
CA LEU A 577 -8.11 -13.90 -20.77
C LEU A 577 -8.91 -13.84 -22.07
N ARG A 578 -8.26 -13.79 -23.25
CA ARG A 578 -8.95 -13.82 -24.55
C ARG A 578 -9.89 -15.01 -24.71
N PHE A 579 -9.64 -16.14 -24.03
CA PHE A 579 -10.52 -17.31 -24.12
C PHE A 579 -11.91 -17.07 -23.50
N ILE A 580 -12.05 -16.05 -22.64
CA ILE A 580 -13.35 -15.61 -22.15
C ILE A 580 -14.22 -15.09 -23.32
N ASN A 581 -13.62 -14.48 -24.35
CA ASN A 581 -14.35 -14.06 -25.55
C ASN A 581 -14.90 -15.26 -26.35
N ALA A 582 -14.30 -16.44 -26.24
CA ALA A 582 -14.88 -17.65 -26.83
C ALA A 582 -16.16 -18.08 -26.09
N ALA A 583 -16.21 -17.91 -24.76
CA ALA A 583 -17.43 -18.15 -23.99
C ALA A 583 -18.53 -17.14 -24.34
N PHE A 584 -18.18 -15.85 -24.50
CA PHE A 584 -19.12 -14.85 -25.01
C PHE A 584 -19.58 -15.13 -26.44
N GLY A 585 -18.68 -15.61 -27.30
CA GLY A 585 -19.04 -16.03 -28.65
C GLY A 585 -20.01 -17.22 -28.65
N ALA A 586 -19.81 -18.20 -27.77
CA ALA A 586 -20.73 -19.33 -27.59
C ALA A 586 -22.11 -18.86 -27.10
N TRP A 587 -22.15 -17.89 -26.19
CA TRP A 587 -23.40 -17.27 -25.77
C TRP A 587 -24.12 -16.56 -26.93
N LEU A 588 -23.42 -15.78 -27.76
CA LEU A 588 -24.03 -15.12 -28.93
C LEU A 588 -24.60 -16.11 -29.96
N VAL A 589 -24.01 -17.30 -30.09
CA VAL A 589 -24.60 -18.36 -30.93
C VAL A 589 -25.91 -18.89 -30.34
N ALA A 590 -26.01 -18.99 -29.00
CA ALA A 590 -27.20 -19.51 -28.33
C ALA A 590 -28.30 -18.45 -28.11
N ALA A 591 -27.93 -17.21 -27.84
CA ALA A 591 -28.81 -16.14 -27.38
C ALA A 591 -30.03 -15.88 -28.29
N PRO A 592 -29.92 -15.83 -29.64
CA PRO A 592 -31.07 -15.61 -30.52
C PRO A 592 -32.14 -16.70 -30.44
N PHE A 593 -31.80 -17.90 -29.95
CA PHE A 593 -32.73 -19.02 -29.80
C PHE A 593 -33.31 -19.11 -28.38
N LEU A 594 -32.70 -18.41 -27.42
CA LEU A 594 -33.10 -18.40 -26.02
C LEU A 594 -33.84 -17.11 -25.61
N LEU A 595 -33.57 -16.00 -26.30
CA LEU A 595 -34.10 -14.67 -25.99
C LEU A 595 -35.10 -14.20 -27.04
N ALA A 596 -36.12 -13.47 -26.59
CA ALA A 596 -37.06 -12.79 -27.47
C ALA A 596 -36.48 -11.46 -28.00
N GLY A 597 -36.92 -11.04 -29.19
CA GLY A 597 -36.56 -9.74 -29.79
C GLY A 597 -35.47 -9.81 -30.87
N ALA A 598 -35.02 -11.00 -31.27
CA ALA A 598 -34.10 -11.16 -32.40
C ALA A 598 -34.85 -11.05 -33.73
N SER A 599 -34.43 -10.13 -34.60
CA SER A 599 -34.83 -10.14 -36.01
C SER A 599 -34.12 -11.29 -36.75
N SER A 600 -34.63 -11.72 -37.90
CA SER A 600 -33.96 -12.78 -38.70
C SER A 600 -32.53 -12.39 -39.10
N ALA A 601 -32.33 -11.12 -39.45
CA ALA A 601 -31.00 -10.55 -39.68
C ALA A 601 -30.16 -10.53 -38.40
N GLY A 602 -30.75 -10.16 -37.25
CA GLY A 602 -30.12 -10.19 -35.93
C GLY A 602 -29.66 -11.58 -35.51
N THR A 603 -30.46 -12.62 -35.74
CA THR A 603 -30.09 -14.01 -35.47
C THR A 603 -28.87 -14.43 -36.28
N VAL A 604 -28.86 -14.20 -37.59
CA VAL A 604 -27.73 -14.56 -38.46
C VAL A 604 -26.48 -13.80 -38.06
N ALA A 605 -26.61 -12.51 -37.76
CA ALA A 605 -25.49 -11.67 -37.39
C ALA A 605 -24.92 -12.04 -36.02
N SER A 606 -25.76 -12.32 -35.02
CA SER A 606 -25.33 -12.73 -33.68
C SER A 606 -24.61 -14.08 -33.71
N VAL A 607 -25.15 -15.08 -34.46
CA VAL A 607 -24.46 -16.37 -34.67
C VAL A 607 -23.13 -16.17 -35.41
N GLY A 608 -23.12 -15.37 -36.48
CA GLY A 608 -21.90 -15.08 -37.25
C GLY A 608 -20.82 -14.42 -36.41
N VAL A 609 -21.16 -13.39 -35.63
CA VAL A 609 -20.24 -12.72 -34.72
C VAL A 609 -19.79 -13.64 -33.59
N GLY A 610 -20.68 -14.48 -33.06
CA GLY A 610 -20.34 -15.48 -32.05
C GLY A 610 -19.28 -16.48 -32.54
N LEU A 611 -19.46 -17.03 -33.74
CA LEU A 611 -18.48 -17.93 -34.38
C LEU A 611 -17.16 -17.20 -34.70
N LEU A 612 -17.22 -15.95 -35.17
CA LEU A 612 -16.03 -15.14 -35.40
C LEU A 612 -15.25 -14.89 -34.10
N LEU A 613 -15.92 -14.52 -33.00
CA LEU A 613 -15.26 -14.30 -31.71
C LEU A 613 -14.58 -15.56 -31.17
N ILE A 614 -15.22 -16.72 -31.31
CA ILE A 614 -14.59 -18.01 -31.00
C ILE A 614 -13.34 -18.20 -31.87
N GLY A 615 -13.47 -18.03 -33.18
CA GLY A 615 -12.36 -18.18 -34.13
C GLY A 615 -11.20 -17.22 -33.86
N LEU A 616 -11.47 -15.97 -33.49
CA LEU A 616 -10.46 -14.94 -33.18
C LEU A 616 -9.74 -15.20 -31.84
N SER A 617 -10.36 -15.96 -30.94
CA SER A 617 -9.81 -16.24 -29.60
C SER A 617 -8.81 -17.41 -29.57
N LEU A 618 -8.81 -18.28 -30.59
CA LEU A 618 -7.99 -19.49 -30.65
C LEU A 618 -6.52 -19.30 -31.09
N PRO A 619 -6.18 -18.44 -32.06
CA PRO A 619 -4.81 -18.35 -32.57
C PRO A 619 -3.80 -17.93 -31.50
N GLN A 620 -2.75 -18.72 -31.30
CA GLN A 620 -1.59 -18.33 -30.51
C GLN A 620 -0.88 -17.19 -31.26
N GLY A 621 -0.86 -15.99 -30.66
CA GLY A 621 -0.36 -14.79 -31.31
C GLY A 621 1.16 -14.84 -31.50
N LYS A 622 1.74 -13.84 -32.17
CA LYS A 622 3.18 -13.64 -32.10
C LYS A 622 3.52 -13.09 -30.72
N ARG A 623 4.22 -13.88 -29.91
CA ARG A 623 4.77 -13.44 -28.62
C ARG A 623 5.85 -12.39 -28.85
N SER A 624 5.92 -11.38 -27.98
CA SER A 624 7.07 -10.47 -27.94
C SER A 624 8.38 -11.22 -27.61
N ARG A 625 9.50 -10.49 -27.66
CA ARG A 625 10.80 -11.00 -27.21
C ARG A 625 10.98 -10.89 -25.69
N GLU A 626 9.96 -10.42 -24.98
CA GLU A 626 10.04 -10.16 -23.55
C GLU A 626 9.77 -11.44 -22.72
N HIS A 627 10.45 -11.52 -21.58
CA HIS A 627 10.31 -12.59 -20.58
C HIS A 627 9.78 -12.03 -19.26
N TYR A 628 9.06 -12.87 -18.53
CA TYR A 628 8.32 -12.60 -17.28
C TYR A 628 8.61 -13.66 -16.21
N ALA A 629 9.83 -14.22 -16.25
CA ALA A 629 10.27 -15.32 -15.39
C ALA A 629 9.30 -16.52 -15.42
N GLY A 630 8.87 -17.01 -14.26
CA GLY A 630 7.93 -18.11 -14.14
C GLY A 630 6.52 -17.83 -14.71
N TRP A 631 6.23 -16.59 -15.12
CA TRP A 631 4.94 -16.22 -15.73
C TRP A 631 4.88 -16.51 -17.22
N ASP A 632 6.01 -16.79 -17.88
CA ASP A 632 6.08 -17.09 -19.32
C ASP A 632 5.10 -18.18 -19.78
N ARG A 633 4.75 -19.11 -18.89
CA ARG A 633 3.77 -20.17 -19.16
C ARG A 633 2.34 -19.67 -19.42
N PHE A 634 2.02 -18.45 -18.98
CA PHE A 634 0.70 -17.83 -19.16
C PHE A 634 0.68 -16.85 -20.34
N VAL A 635 1.85 -16.50 -20.87
CA VAL A 635 2.02 -15.65 -22.05
C VAL A 635 1.95 -16.54 -23.30
N MET A 636 0.72 -16.82 -23.76
CA MET A 636 0.39 -17.80 -24.81
C MET A 636 0.23 -17.24 -26.22
#